data_AF-A0A975K4U8-F1
#
_entry.id   AF-A0A975K4U8-F1
#
_cell.length_a   1.000
_cell.length_b   1.000
_cell.length_c   1.000
_cell.angle_alpha   90.00
_cell.angle_beta   90.00
_cell.angle_gamma   90.00
#
_symmetry.space_group_name_H-M   'P 1'
#
loop_
_entity.id
_entity.type
_entity.pdbx_description
1 polymer ?
#
loop_
_entity_poly.entity_id
_entity_poly.type
_entity_poly.pdbx_seq_one_letter_code
_entity_poly.pdbx_strand_id
1 'polypeptide(L)'
;MTRSALRNRNIRNAYAYGSGPAGAVAVARIASTRGQAMNASSLVGGGGSNYTRFEARILCKAGPDGISSPKFHFNGFFYNVGQQNQPSNLQVELWIERNGVSTQVTFGGNLLGTIPAGATDYASDAMAGITIPPNAEYYQRVGFLVASGQQLMPGGNRDANIGETFVGSTAAVSQLGGTGALSIPAGGAIQSAAIMAAFVETTRIKTKNTALLLGDSLFSAASYDNVGDGHGNIGYIKPALYAGSGGPYPFADYSRSSSQAYLYATQTGWQAALDYCDVLLCNLGTNDLTQASGGNYTLAAIQANLLTIWAAAKAKGKKVYQALIWPRTTSTDSWATAANQTPLARFTVGGDKETLNTWILARVGTEIDGVIDLLSTVVDAGTPSVWKVTGAANYATADGTHPSATMWTLLQNAATAIVPNIMAAGALALTGNPPSGAIGIPYSFTPTVVNGTGPFTFQRTAGTLPAGLSLNPSTGAVAGTPTTANTYNFTLRVTDSLGAIADLACAVPIANALAVDTFTGSNGTNLTARPADTGQSWTAISGSVLIDGANAAYISANPSMYTLGVTLPSADYSVEAEVTFQSVVTNQAQYLIGRQVDNINNYNFGLRGSDRWALIRYVAGSLTELASVPYTPVAGQTSKLRMAFSGSNIRCYVNDVEVINLNDTSFAASGAVGIRNLSNVSGANTGLHFDNFKVYA
;
A
#
# COMPACT_ATOMS: atom_id res chain seq x y z
N MET A 1 28.59 44.00 21.33
CA MET A 1 27.93 42.87 20.64
C MET A 1 26.74 42.46 21.49
N THR A 2 25.52 42.72 21.04
CA THR A 2 24.33 42.72 21.90
C THR A 2 23.15 42.04 21.21
N ARG A 3 22.25 41.47 22.04
CA ARG A 3 20.99 40.85 21.64
C ARG A 3 20.06 41.87 20.94
N SER A 4 20.11 41.97 19.61
CA SER A 4 19.25 42.89 18.85
C SER A 4 19.06 42.48 17.38
N ALA A 5 18.45 41.31 17.14
CA ALA A 5 17.96 40.89 15.82
C ALA A 5 16.66 40.05 15.87
N LEU A 6 15.97 40.03 17.02
CA LEU A 6 14.74 39.27 17.26
C LEU A 6 13.60 40.22 17.68
N ARG A 7 13.02 40.92 16.69
CA ARG A 7 11.64 41.44 16.61
C ARG A 7 11.47 42.24 15.31
N ASN A 8 10.24 42.32 14.80
CA ASN A 8 9.81 43.03 13.59
C ASN A 8 10.30 42.48 12.23
N ARG A 9 9.67 41.39 11.79
CA ARG A 9 8.93 41.42 10.51
C ARG A 9 7.48 41.02 10.77
N ASN A 10 6.64 42.01 11.09
CA ASN A 10 5.19 41.83 11.06
C ASN A 10 4.77 41.71 9.59
N ILE A 11 4.07 40.63 9.23
CA ILE A 11 3.35 40.54 7.95
C ILE A 11 1.90 40.26 8.30
N ARG A 12 1.06 41.31 8.17
CA ARG A 12 -0.40 41.23 8.26
C ARG A 12 -1.01 42.18 7.23
N ASN A 13 -1.82 41.60 6.36
CA ASN A 13 -3.11 42.06 5.85
C ASN A 13 -3.19 43.40 5.07
N ALA A 14 -3.84 43.31 3.91
CA ALA A 14 -4.67 44.37 3.36
C ALA A 14 -5.88 43.75 2.62
N TYR A 15 -7.10 44.12 3.05
CA TYR A 15 -8.34 43.92 2.29
C TYR A 15 -8.68 45.22 1.54
N ALA A 16 -9.35 45.12 0.39
CA ALA A 16 -10.10 46.25 -0.18
C ALA A 16 -11.30 45.73 -1.01
N TYR A 17 -12.49 46.28 -0.72
CA TYR A 17 -13.69 46.19 -1.56
C TYR A 17 -13.81 47.51 -2.35
N GLY A 18 -14.34 47.47 -3.59
CA GLY A 18 -14.60 48.68 -4.36
C GLY A 18 -15.45 48.44 -5.61
N SER A 19 -16.58 49.14 -5.70
CA SER A 19 -17.51 49.14 -6.83
C SER A 19 -17.20 50.26 -7.83
N GLY A 20 -17.37 50.01 -9.14
CA GLY A 20 -17.19 50.99 -10.22
C GLY A 20 -18.15 50.73 -11.41
N PRO A 21 -18.44 51.74 -12.25
CA PRO A 21 -19.70 51.81 -13.02
C PRO A 21 -19.72 51.03 -14.34
N ALA A 22 -20.94 50.86 -14.88
CA ALA A 22 -21.20 50.18 -16.15
C ALA A 22 -20.74 50.99 -17.38
N GLY A 23 -20.27 50.29 -18.41
CA GLY A 23 -20.15 50.85 -19.77
C GLY A 23 -18.74 51.07 -20.32
N ALA A 24 -17.82 50.10 -20.20
CA ALA A 24 -16.59 50.07 -21.00
C ALA A 24 -16.15 48.62 -21.31
N VAL A 25 -15.74 48.35 -22.55
CA VAL A 25 -15.19 47.05 -22.95
C VAL A 25 -13.75 46.94 -22.41
N ALA A 26 -13.51 46.05 -21.46
CA ALA A 26 -12.26 45.99 -20.71
C ALA A 26 -11.48 44.68 -20.93
N VAL A 27 -10.18 44.83 -21.21
CA VAL A 27 -9.20 43.74 -21.18
C VAL A 27 -8.80 43.46 -19.72
N ALA A 28 -8.97 42.23 -19.25
CA ALA A 28 -8.60 41.85 -17.88
C ALA A 28 -7.10 41.51 -17.76
N ARG A 29 -6.39 42.12 -16.80
CA ARG A 29 -4.97 41.83 -16.47
C ARG A 29 -4.77 41.79 -14.95
N ILE A 30 -4.13 40.74 -14.44
CA ILE A 30 -4.14 40.37 -13.02
C ILE A 30 -2.95 39.43 -12.65
N ALA A 31 -2.36 39.56 -11.44
CA ALA A 31 -1.19 38.77 -10.95
C ALA A 31 -1.23 38.42 -9.43
N SER A 32 -0.39 37.50 -8.91
CA SER A 32 -0.48 37.00 -7.50
C SER A 32 0.16 37.85 -6.38
N THR A 33 -0.51 37.93 -5.21
CA THR A 33 0.12 37.73 -3.88
C THR A 33 -0.36 36.46 -3.16
N ARG A 34 -1.26 35.67 -3.77
CA ARG A 34 -2.04 34.63 -3.06
C ARG A 34 -2.43 33.35 -3.81
N GLY A 35 -2.10 33.18 -5.09
CA GLY A 35 -2.27 31.90 -5.78
C GLY A 35 -3.66 31.21 -5.74
N GLN A 36 -4.67 31.63 -6.53
CA GLN A 36 -6.01 30.99 -6.72
C GLN A 36 -6.60 31.16 -8.17
N ALA A 37 -6.34 30.27 -9.15
CA ALA A 37 -6.59 30.63 -10.57
C ALA A 37 -8.09 30.75 -10.92
N MET A 38 -8.41 31.40 -12.05
CA MET A 38 -9.80 31.60 -12.50
C MET A 38 -10.54 30.27 -12.67
N ASN A 39 -11.80 30.23 -12.22
CA ASN A 39 -12.71 29.12 -12.53
C ASN A 39 -12.96 29.01 -14.04
N ALA A 40 -12.70 27.82 -14.60
CA ALA A 40 -13.23 27.31 -15.87
C ALA A 40 -13.54 28.36 -16.96
N SER A 41 -12.51 29.05 -17.45
CA SER A 41 -12.66 29.93 -18.62
C SER A 41 -12.68 29.13 -19.92
N SER A 42 -13.86 28.98 -20.54
CA SER A 42 -13.92 28.64 -21.96
C SER A 42 -13.42 29.84 -22.76
N LEU A 43 -12.24 29.73 -23.37
CA LEU A 43 -11.69 30.77 -24.23
C LEU A 43 -12.48 30.81 -25.55
N VAL A 44 -13.41 31.75 -25.65
CA VAL A 44 -14.20 31.99 -26.87
C VAL A 44 -13.27 32.45 -27.99
N GLY A 45 -13.25 31.71 -29.09
CA GLY A 45 -12.28 31.91 -30.16
C GLY A 45 -12.50 33.19 -30.96
N GLY A 46 -11.58 34.14 -30.83
CA GLY A 46 -11.28 35.13 -31.88
C GLY A 46 -10.29 34.50 -32.86
N GLY A 47 -10.65 34.44 -34.14
CA GLY A 47 -9.96 33.63 -35.15
C GLY A 47 -8.44 33.84 -35.23
N GLY A 48 -7.70 32.75 -35.07
CA GLY A 48 -6.23 32.70 -35.03
C GLY A 48 -5.75 31.60 -34.08
N SER A 49 -4.53 31.10 -34.28
CA SER A 49 -3.90 30.04 -33.47
C SER A 49 -3.47 30.52 -32.09
N ASN A 50 -4.42 31.06 -31.32
CA ASN A 50 -4.18 31.79 -30.09
C ASN A 50 -4.14 30.83 -28.89
N TYR A 51 -2.96 30.74 -28.27
CA TYR A 51 -2.76 30.07 -26.98
C TYR A 51 -2.82 31.11 -25.85
N THR A 52 -3.45 30.75 -24.73
CA THR A 52 -3.29 31.49 -23.46
C THR A 52 -2.22 30.80 -22.63
N ARG A 53 -1.26 31.59 -22.12
CA ARG A 53 -0.14 31.12 -21.30
C ARG A 53 -0.39 31.49 -19.85
N PHE A 54 -0.19 30.52 -18.95
CA PHE A 54 -0.32 30.68 -17.51
C PHE A 54 1.03 30.32 -16.88
N GLU A 55 1.62 31.19 -16.07
CA GLU A 55 2.93 30.96 -15.46
C GLU A 55 2.93 31.23 -13.96
N ALA A 56 3.60 30.38 -13.19
CA ALA A 56 3.89 30.62 -11.79
C ALA A 56 5.37 30.41 -11.48
N ARG A 57 5.85 31.15 -10.49
CA ARG A 57 7.20 31.03 -9.94
C ARG A 57 7.09 30.86 -8.44
N ILE A 58 7.39 29.66 -7.96
CA ILE A 58 7.11 29.18 -6.60
C ILE A 58 8.44 29.13 -5.84
N LEU A 59 8.52 29.78 -4.68
CA LEU A 59 9.65 29.64 -3.77
C LEU A 59 9.57 28.28 -3.05
N CYS A 60 10.63 27.50 -3.16
CA CYS A 60 10.77 26.18 -2.54
C CYS A 60 12.02 26.13 -1.66
N LYS A 61 12.03 25.18 -0.73
CA LYS A 61 13.17 24.92 0.16
C LYS A 61 13.48 23.44 0.18
N ALA A 62 14.74 23.08 -0.05
CA ALA A 62 15.19 21.70 0.03
C ALA A 62 15.10 21.16 1.47
N GLY A 63 14.90 19.86 1.62
CA GLY A 63 14.91 19.18 2.92
C GLY A 63 16.31 19.16 3.57
N PRO A 64 16.45 18.55 4.76
CA PRO A 64 17.73 18.45 5.46
C PRO A 64 18.77 17.61 4.70
N ASP A 65 18.35 16.75 3.77
CA ASP A 65 19.24 15.90 2.96
C ASP A 65 19.57 16.52 1.58
N GLY A 66 18.98 17.67 1.25
CA GLY A 66 19.10 18.28 -0.08
C GLY A 66 18.26 17.57 -1.16
N ILE A 67 18.58 17.86 -2.41
CA ILE A 67 17.93 17.33 -3.63
C ILE A 67 19.05 17.02 -4.64
N SER A 68 19.04 15.82 -5.22
CA SER A 68 19.96 15.40 -6.29
C SER A 68 19.18 14.79 -7.45
N SER A 69 19.62 15.11 -8.68
CA SER A 69 18.99 14.72 -9.95
C SER A 69 17.46 14.81 -9.95
N PRO A 70 16.89 16.00 -9.64
CA PRO A 70 15.46 16.18 -9.46
C PRO A 70 14.67 15.77 -10.71
N LYS A 71 13.56 15.09 -10.47
CA LYS A 71 12.55 14.71 -11.47
C LYS A 71 11.19 15.22 -10.99
N PHE A 72 10.36 15.71 -11.89
CA PHE A 72 9.18 16.49 -11.54
C PHE A 72 7.88 15.79 -11.93
N HIS A 73 6.91 15.77 -11.02
CA HIS A 73 5.65 15.08 -11.20
C HIS A 73 4.44 16.02 -11.05
N PHE A 74 3.53 15.97 -12.02
CA PHE A 74 2.28 16.73 -12.05
C PHE A 74 1.12 15.82 -11.64
N ASN A 75 0.71 15.94 -10.38
CA ASN A 75 -0.31 15.11 -9.73
C ASN A 75 -1.55 15.93 -9.35
N GLY A 76 -2.68 15.25 -9.08
CA GLY A 76 -3.78 15.86 -8.31
C GLY A 76 -4.71 16.80 -9.11
N PHE A 77 -5.27 16.31 -10.21
CA PHE A 77 -6.27 17.05 -10.99
C PHE A 77 -7.65 17.00 -10.33
N PHE A 78 -7.98 17.99 -9.47
CA PHE A 78 -9.30 18.11 -8.82
C PHE A 78 -10.24 19.07 -9.53
N TYR A 79 -11.52 18.73 -9.55
CA TYR A 79 -12.62 19.68 -9.74
C TYR A 79 -13.75 19.42 -8.73
N ASN A 80 -14.72 20.34 -8.62
CA ASN A 80 -15.88 20.22 -7.73
C ASN A 80 -16.76 18.99 -8.05
N VAL A 81 -17.69 18.70 -7.12
CA VAL A 81 -18.68 17.61 -7.21
C VAL A 81 -19.34 17.57 -8.59
N GLY A 82 -19.11 16.48 -9.34
CA GLY A 82 -19.84 16.16 -10.58
C GLY A 82 -19.14 16.43 -11.91
N GLN A 83 -17.88 16.88 -11.96
CA GLN A 83 -17.12 16.93 -13.24
C GLN A 83 -15.78 16.19 -13.14
N GLN A 84 -15.39 15.53 -14.24
CA GLN A 84 -14.21 14.67 -14.34
C GLN A 84 -12.91 15.45 -14.55
N ASN A 85 -11.80 14.70 -14.57
CA ASN A 85 -10.42 15.09 -14.89
C ASN A 85 -10.30 16.01 -16.12
N GLN A 86 -9.12 16.61 -16.29
CA GLN A 86 -8.80 17.50 -17.42
C GLN A 86 -9.32 16.94 -18.77
N PRO A 87 -10.28 17.62 -19.43
CA PRO A 87 -11.01 17.06 -20.57
C PRO A 87 -10.21 17.12 -21.88
N SER A 88 -9.04 17.73 -21.87
CA SER A 88 -8.16 17.90 -23.02
C SER A 88 -6.69 17.86 -22.59
N ASN A 89 -5.81 17.38 -23.46
CA ASN A 89 -4.36 17.42 -23.22
C ASN A 89 -3.90 18.86 -22.94
N LEU A 90 -3.00 19.03 -21.96
CA LEU A 90 -2.35 20.31 -21.67
C LEU A 90 -0.88 20.29 -22.01
N GLN A 91 -0.38 21.41 -22.53
CA GLN A 91 1.04 21.62 -22.75
C GLN A 91 1.67 22.26 -21.52
N VAL A 92 2.84 21.78 -21.10
CA VAL A 92 3.52 22.20 -19.86
C VAL A 92 5.02 22.44 -20.09
N GLU A 93 5.56 23.45 -19.45
CA GLU A 93 6.99 23.77 -19.39
C GLU A 93 7.40 23.99 -17.93
N LEU A 94 8.67 23.75 -17.62
CA LEU A 94 9.16 23.79 -16.24
C LEU A 94 10.65 24.22 -16.18
N TRP A 95 11.03 24.96 -15.14
CA TRP A 95 12.41 25.34 -14.84
C TRP A 95 12.70 25.24 -13.34
N ILE A 96 13.96 24.92 -13.00
CA ILE A 96 14.55 25.22 -11.69
C ILE A 96 15.31 26.54 -11.79
N GLU A 97 15.18 27.41 -10.79
CA GLU A 97 16.06 28.58 -10.62
C GLU A 97 16.76 28.58 -9.28
N ARG A 98 18.07 28.85 -9.27
CA ARG A 98 18.85 29.03 -8.05
C ARG A 98 20.10 29.88 -8.32
N ASN A 99 20.45 30.76 -7.38
CA ASN A 99 21.67 31.59 -7.44
C ASN A 99 21.87 32.37 -8.76
N GLY A 100 20.79 32.83 -9.39
CA GLY A 100 20.87 33.55 -10.68
C GLY A 100 21.02 32.67 -11.93
N VAL A 101 20.99 31.33 -11.78
CA VAL A 101 20.91 30.36 -12.88
C VAL A 101 19.47 29.86 -13.02
N SER A 102 18.99 29.73 -14.26
CA SER A 102 17.73 29.04 -14.60
C SER A 102 18.04 27.86 -15.53
N THR A 103 17.46 26.70 -15.23
CA THR A 103 17.65 25.45 -15.99
C THR A 103 16.29 24.87 -16.35
N GLN A 104 16.00 24.76 -17.65
CA GLN A 104 14.76 24.18 -18.15
C GLN A 104 14.75 22.64 -17.97
N VAL A 105 13.57 22.09 -17.69
CA VAL A 105 13.34 20.65 -17.53
C VAL A 105 12.79 20.07 -18.84
N THR A 106 13.19 18.85 -19.19
CA THR A 106 12.70 18.15 -20.38
C THR A 106 11.66 17.07 -20.05
N PHE A 107 10.89 16.68 -21.06
CA PHE A 107 9.85 15.65 -21.03
C PHE A 107 10.04 14.73 -22.25
N GLY A 108 10.60 13.54 -22.04
CA GLY A 108 10.99 12.65 -23.13
C GLY A 108 12.02 13.30 -24.08
N GLY A 109 12.92 14.12 -23.55
CA GLY A 109 13.90 14.91 -24.30
C GLY A 109 13.39 16.23 -24.89
N ASN A 110 12.08 16.53 -24.79
CA ASN A 110 11.49 17.76 -25.33
C ASN A 110 11.37 18.84 -24.24
N LEU A 111 11.57 20.11 -24.60
CA LEU A 111 11.40 21.25 -23.67
C LEU A 111 9.93 21.55 -23.32
N LEU A 112 8.99 20.99 -24.11
CA LEU A 112 7.55 21.14 -23.97
C LEU A 112 6.92 19.77 -23.69
N GLY A 113 6.40 19.58 -22.49
CA GLY A 113 5.64 18.40 -22.10
C GLY A 113 4.19 18.45 -22.58
N THR A 114 3.55 17.29 -22.66
CA THR A 114 2.11 17.14 -22.95
C THR A 114 1.49 16.21 -21.92
N ILE A 115 0.74 16.78 -20.97
CA ILE A 115 -0.07 16.03 -20.01
C ILE A 115 -1.28 15.47 -20.78
N PRO A 116 -1.50 14.14 -20.82
CA PRO A 116 -2.68 13.57 -21.45
C PRO A 116 -3.97 13.90 -20.69
N ALA A 117 -5.06 14.08 -21.42
CA ALA A 117 -6.40 14.17 -20.83
C ALA A 117 -6.65 12.96 -19.91
N GLY A 118 -7.18 13.22 -18.71
CA GLY A 118 -7.46 12.17 -17.74
C GLY A 118 -6.27 11.58 -16.97
N ALA A 119 -5.02 11.99 -17.24
CA ALA A 119 -3.85 11.53 -16.49
C ALA A 119 -3.97 11.82 -14.98
N THR A 120 -3.40 10.95 -14.14
CA THR A 120 -3.37 11.12 -12.67
C THR A 120 -2.00 11.54 -12.14
N ASP A 121 -0.95 11.17 -12.88
CA ASP A 121 0.45 11.62 -12.75
C ASP A 121 0.99 11.90 -14.16
N TYR A 122 1.91 12.85 -14.29
CA TYR A 122 2.71 13.07 -15.49
C TYR A 122 4.11 13.54 -15.09
N ALA A 123 5.14 12.88 -15.59
CA ALA A 123 6.52 13.03 -15.13
C ALA A 123 7.42 13.73 -16.16
N SER A 124 8.36 14.53 -15.67
CA SER A 124 9.51 15.00 -16.44
C SER A 124 10.60 13.93 -16.55
N ASP A 125 11.61 14.21 -17.37
CA ASP A 125 12.90 13.53 -17.30
C ASP A 125 13.63 13.90 -15.98
N ALA A 126 14.58 13.06 -15.57
CA ALA A 126 15.43 13.35 -14.41
C ALA A 126 16.56 14.31 -14.80
N MET A 127 16.74 15.40 -14.05
CA MET A 127 17.75 16.42 -14.31
C MET A 127 19.14 15.99 -13.80
N ALA A 128 19.76 15.04 -14.48
CA ALA A 128 21.08 14.51 -14.12
C ALA A 128 22.12 15.62 -13.88
N GLY A 129 22.82 15.54 -12.74
CA GLY A 129 23.86 16.50 -12.36
C GLY A 129 23.37 17.77 -11.63
N ILE A 130 22.06 18.04 -11.61
CA ILE A 130 21.51 19.16 -10.81
C ILE A 130 21.44 18.75 -9.33
N THR A 131 22.00 19.59 -8.46
CA THR A 131 22.01 19.42 -7.00
C THR A 131 21.59 20.70 -6.27
N ILE A 132 20.67 20.58 -5.31
CA ILE A 132 20.26 21.65 -4.40
C ILE A 132 20.68 21.23 -2.97
N PRO A 133 21.58 21.96 -2.30
CA PRO A 133 22.08 21.59 -0.98
C PRO A 133 20.99 21.52 0.11
N PRO A 134 21.25 20.78 1.21
CA PRO A 134 20.47 20.81 2.44
C PRO A 134 19.94 22.19 2.83
N ASN A 135 18.64 22.28 3.09
CA ASN A 135 17.94 23.49 3.54
C ASN A 135 18.05 24.71 2.61
N ALA A 136 18.58 24.58 1.39
CA ALA A 136 18.74 25.71 0.47
C ALA A 136 17.42 26.09 -0.20
N GLU A 137 17.25 27.39 -0.44
CA GLU A 137 16.13 27.93 -1.21
C GLU A 137 16.40 27.84 -2.73
N TYR A 138 15.33 27.61 -3.49
CA TYR A 138 15.30 27.57 -4.95
C TYR A 138 13.90 27.96 -5.43
N TYR A 139 13.74 28.28 -6.72
CA TYR A 139 12.41 28.46 -7.31
C TYR A 139 12.09 27.34 -8.30
N GLN A 140 10.83 26.93 -8.34
CA GLN A 140 10.25 26.21 -9.46
C GLN A 140 9.47 27.22 -10.31
N ARG A 141 9.75 27.31 -11.62
CA ARG A 141 8.90 28.07 -12.55
C ARG A 141 8.12 27.08 -13.41
N VAL A 142 6.79 27.18 -13.40
CA VAL A 142 5.88 26.30 -14.15
C VAL A 142 5.12 27.14 -15.17
N GLY A 143 5.07 26.69 -16.43
CA GLY A 143 4.27 27.29 -17.49
C GLY A 143 3.26 26.29 -18.06
N PHE A 144 2.03 26.73 -18.30
CA PHE A 144 1.01 25.97 -19.05
C PHE A 144 0.58 26.74 -20.29
N LEU A 145 0.49 26.04 -21.42
CA LEU A 145 -0.04 26.57 -22.67
C LEU A 145 -1.40 25.91 -22.94
N VAL A 146 -2.41 26.75 -23.17
CA VAL A 146 -3.81 26.33 -23.32
C VAL A 146 -4.31 26.83 -24.65
N ALA A 147 -4.65 25.91 -25.56
CA ALA A 147 -5.15 26.30 -26.88
C ALA A 147 -6.57 26.90 -26.77
N SER A 148 -6.95 27.73 -27.75
CA SER A 148 -8.34 28.20 -27.88
C SER A 148 -9.31 27.02 -27.89
N GLY A 149 -10.42 27.12 -27.14
CA GLY A 149 -11.38 26.04 -26.93
C GLY A 149 -11.01 24.98 -25.87
N GLN A 150 -9.75 24.90 -25.43
CA GLN A 150 -9.37 24.05 -24.29
C GLN A 150 -9.65 24.72 -22.93
N GLN A 151 -9.71 23.91 -21.88
CA GLN A 151 -9.90 24.38 -20.51
C GLN A 151 -8.73 23.97 -19.62
N LEU A 152 -8.06 24.96 -19.01
CA LEU A 152 -7.17 24.74 -17.89
C LEU A 152 -7.99 24.71 -16.60
N MET A 153 -8.05 23.54 -15.97
CA MET A 153 -8.64 23.34 -14.65
C MET A 153 -7.50 22.96 -13.68
N PRO A 154 -6.90 23.94 -12.98
CA PRO A 154 -5.95 23.65 -11.92
C PRO A 154 -6.70 23.17 -10.68
N GLY A 155 -6.16 22.15 -10.01
CA GLY A 155 -6.72 21.62 -8.77
C GLY A 155 -6.81 22.70 -7.70
N GLY A 156 -8.00 22.89 -7.13
CA GLY A 156 -8.29 23.96 -6.18
C GLY A 156 -7.65 23.77 -4.81
N ASN A 157 -6.33 23.95 -4.72
CA ASN A 157 -5.57 23.87 -3.48
C ASN A 157 -5.42 25.27 -2.88
N ARG A 158 -6.27 25.60 -1.91
CA ARG A 158 -6.11 26.82 -1.09
C ARG A 158 -5.28 26.44 0.13
N ASP A 159 -3.98 26.77 0.12
CA ASP A 159 -3.41 27.78 1.02
C ASP A 159 -1.88 27.97 0.84
N ALA A 160 -1.51 29.19 0.46
CA ALA A 160 -0.20 29.85 0.65
C ALA A 160 1.13 29.10 0.30
N ASN A 161 1.36 28.81 -0.98
CA ASN A 161 2.74 28.83 -1.51
C ASN A 161 3.15 30.28 -1.79
N ILE A 162 4.33 30.70 -1.31
CA ILE A 162 4.88 32.02 -1.64
C ILE A 162 5.37 31.99 -3.09
N GLY A 163 4.73 32.76 -3.96
CA GLY A 163 5.08 32.77 -5.38
C GLY A 163 4.40 33.87 -6.19
N GLU A 164 4.96 34.08 -7.38
CA GLU A 164 4.49 35.03 -8.39
C GLU A 164 3.64 34.28 -9.41
N THR A 165 2.66 34.94 -10.04
CA THR A 165 1.81 34.31 -11.06
C THR A 165 1.38 35.31 -12.12
N PHE A 166 1.38 34.89 -13.38
CA PHE A 166 1.08 35.68 -14.56
C PHE A 166 0.18 34.92 -15.55
N VAL A 167 -0.64 35.65 -16.30
CA VAL A 167 -1.51 35.12 -17.37
C VAL A 167 -1.48 36.08 -18.57
N GLY A 168 -1.31 35.56 -19.79
CA GLY A 168 -1.25 36.37 -21.01
C GLY A 168 -1.72 35.65 -22.27
N SER A 169 -2.24 36.43 -23.23
CA SER A 169 -2.85 35.94 -24.48
C SER A 169 -1.92 35.96 -25.71
N THR A 170 -0.62 36.17 -25.51
CA THR A 170 0.39 36.21 -26.59
C THR A 170 1.73 35.67 -26.08
N ALA A 171 2.39 34.81 -26.88
CA ALA A 171 3.67 34.17 -26.56
C ALA A 171 4.89 35.10 -26.72
N ALA A 172 4.85 36.31 -26.15
CA ALA A 172 5.96 37.25 -26.22
C ALA A 172 7.17 36.73 -25.42
N VAL A 173 8.24 36.36 -26.13
CA VAL A 173 9.35 35.49 -25.70
C VAL A 173 10.25 36.09 -24.59
N SER A 174 10.04 37.33 -24.15
CA SER A 174 11.08 38.12 -23.48
C SER A 174 11.27 37.95 -21.96
N GLN A 175 10.43 37.19 -21.25
CA GLN A 175 10.62 36.94 -19.79
C GLN A 175 11.22 35.56 -19.45
N LEU A 176 11.45 34.70 -20.45
CA LEU A 176 11.79 33.29 -20.26
C LEU A 176 13.27 33.01 -19.92
N GLY A 177 14.20 33.90 -20.32
CA GLY A 177 15.65 33.71 -20.11
C GLY A 177 16.24 34.47 -18.93
N GLY A 178 15.46 35.31 -18.23
CA GLY A 178 15.94 36.20 -17.17
C GLY A 178 15.72 35.65 -15.76
N THR A 179 16.72 35.82 -14.89
CA THR A 179 16.57 35.57 -13.45
C THR A 179 16.11 36.82 -12.72
N GLY A 180 14.96 36.74 -12.07
CA GLY A 180 14.30 37.88 -11.42
C GLY A 180 12.83 37.59 -11.09
N ALA A 181 12.19 38.55 -10.44
CA ALA A 181 10.75 38.54 -10.21
C ALA A 181 9.98 38.68 -11.55
N LEU A 182 8.86 37.96 -11.69
CA LEU A 182 7.93 38.16 -12.83
C LEU A 182 7.36 39.60 -12.77
N SER A 183 7.82 40.47 -13.68
CA SER A 183 7.45 41.89 -13.66
C SER A 183 6.06 42.11 -14.27
N ILE A 184 5.19 42.79 -13.51
CA ILE A 184 3.83 43.16 -13.95
C ILE A 184 3.94 44.19 -15.08
N PRO A 185 3.43 43.91 -16.30
CA PRO A 185 3.40 44.90 -17.37
C PRO A 185 2.51 46.09 -17.00
N ALA A 186 2.83 47.28 -17.51
CA ALA A 186 2.07 48.50 -17.23
C ALA A 186 0.55 48.29 -17.44
N GLY A 187 -0.24 48.59 -16.39
CA GLY A 187 -1.69 48.44 -16.38
C GLY A 187 -2.24 47.06 -15.92
N GLY A 188 -1.42 46.19 -15.32
CA GLY A 188 -1.91 44.96 -14.66
C GLY A 188 -2.33 45.17 -13.20
N ALA A 189 -3.45 44.54 -12.78
CA ALA A 189 -3.88 44.45 -11.38
C ALA A 189 -3.32 43.20 -10.68
N ILE A 190 -3.81 42.87 -9.47
CA ILE A 190 -3.40 41.69 -8.69
C ILE A 190 -4.63 40.82 -8.32
N GLN A 191 -4.76 39.63 -8.90
CA GLN A 191 -5.57 38.51 -8.37
C GLN A 191 -4.66 37.32 -8.09
N SER A 192 -4.83 36.72 -6.92
CA SER A 192 -4.39 35.37 -6.59
C SER A 192 -4.53 34.41 -7.79
N ALA A 193 -3.49 33.66 -8.24
CA ALA A 193 -3.63 32.56 -9.23
C ALA A 193 -2.80 31.25 -8.95
N ALA A 194 -3.44 30.11 -8.66
CA ALA A 194 -2.80 28.85 -8.23
C ALA A 194 -2.46 28.00 -9.44
N ILE A 195 -1.19 27.66 -9.57
CA ILE A 195 -0.67 26.81 -10.63
C ILE A 195 0.01 25.62 -9.96
N MET A 196 -0.15 24.44 -10.57
CA MET A 196 0.22 23.16 -9.98
C MET A 196 1.71 23.13 -9.63
N ALA A 197 2.02 22.84 -8.36
CA ALA A 197 3.39 22.57 -7.94
C ALA A 197 3.80 21.19 -8.45
N ALA A 198 5.01 21.10 -9.01
CA ALA A 198 5.55 19.84 -9.48
C ALA A 198 6.30 19.15 -8.32
N PHE A 199 5.92 17.91 -7.99
CA PHE A 199 6.55 17.15 -6.91
C PHE A 199 7.94 16.71 -7.33
N VAL A 200 8.94 16.97 -6.49
CA VAL A 200 10.34 16.61 -6.77
C VAL A 200 10.60 15.19 -6.27
N GLU A 201 10.62 14.24 -7.20
CA GLU A 201 11.26 12.95 -6.99
C GLU A 201 12.79 13.14 -7.04
N THR A 202 13.48 12.52 -6.08
CA THR A 202 14.95 12.45 -6.02
C THR A 202 15.37 11.03 -5.73
N THR A 203 16.66 10.72 -5.92
CA THR A 203 17.31 9.62 -5.21
C THR A 203 17.17 9.84 -3.71
N ARG A 204 16.11 9.25 -3.10
CA ARG A 204 15.69 9.54 -1.72
C ARG A 204 16.75 9.10 -0.70
N ILE A 205 17.40 10.06 -0.05
CA ILE A 205 18.02 9.80 1.25
C ILE A 205 16.89 9.82 2.28
N LYS A 206 16.40 8.65 2.72
CA LYS A 206 15.32 8.56 3.71
C LYS A 206 15.85 8.75 5.15
N THR A 207 16.28 9.95 5.53
CA THR A 207 16.46 10.25 6.97
C THR A 207 15.13 10.52 7.69
N LYS A 208 14.08 10.89 6.95
CA LYS A 208 12.74 11.23 7.47
C LYS A 208 11.62 10.77 6.53
N ASN A 209 10.46 10.51 7.11
CA ASN A 209 9.22 10.29 6.36
C ASN A 209 8.70 11.59 5.74
N THR A 210 8.02 11.46 4.60
CA THR A 210 7.27 12.51 3.92
C THR A 210 5.77 12.37 4.19
N ALA A 211 5.05 13.47 4.44
CA ALA A 211 3.60 13.44 4.69
C ALA A 211 2.75 13.86 3.46
N LEU A 212 1.59 13.24 3.30
CA LEU A 212 0.47 13.77 2.51
C LEU A 212 -0.60 14.27 3.49
N LEU A 213 -1.06 15.51 3.36
CA LEU A 213 -2.14 16.08 4.17
C LEU A 213 -3.43 16.10 3.37
N LEU A 214 -4.41 15.29 3.76
CA LEU A 214 -5.81 15.45 3.31
C LEU A 214 -6.59 16.10 4.46
N GLY A 215 -7.41 17.11 4.18
CA GLY A 215 -8.16 17.72 5.27
C GLY A 215 -9.05 18.89 4.89
N ASP A 216 -9.76 19.39 5.90
CA ASP A 216 -10.62 20.55 5.82
C ASP A 216 -9.91 21.88 6.17
N SER A 217 -10.69 22.90 6.56
CA SER A 217 -10.22 24.23 6.93
C SER A 217 -9.30 24.27 8.15
N LEU A 218 -9.30 23.24 9.01
CA LEU A 218 -8.36 23.14 10.14
C LEU A 218 -6.94 22.77 9.69
N PHE A 219 -6.81 22.05 8.57
CA PHE A 219 -5.53 21.79 7.90
C PHE A 219 -5.18 22.84 6.84
N SER A 220 -6.16 23.42 6.14
CA SER A 220 -5.88 24.45 5.13
C SER A 220 -5.51 25.79 5.79
N ALA A 221 -6.39 26.30 6.66
CA ALA A 221 -6.45 27.62 7.32
C ALA A 221 -7.04 28.80 6.51
N ALA A 222 -7.97 28.57 5.58
CA ALA A 222 -8.50 29.62 4.69
C ALA A 222 -9.48 30.65 5.32
N SER A 223 -9.71 30.64 6.64
CA SER A 223 -10.68 31.49 7.35
C SER A 223 -10.08 32.48 8.37
N TYR A 224 -8.76 32.46 8.59
CA TYR A 224 -8.11 33.18 9.71
C TYR A 224 -7.97 34.70 9.54
N ASP A 225 -8.18 35.24 8.35
CA ASP A 225 -7.69 36.57 7.99
C ASP A 225 -8.58 37.75 8.41
N ASN A 226 -9.74 37.49 9.02
CA ASN A 226 -10.73 38.54 9.33
C ASN A 226 -10.45 39.30 10.65
N VAL A 227 -9.44 38.90 11.43
CA VAL A 227 -9.11 39.54 12.73
C VAL A 227 -7.71 40.16 12.79
N GLY A 228 -6.88 39.95 11.75
CA GLY A 228 -5.56 40.57 11.68
C GLY A 228 -4.65 40.25 12.87
N ASP A 229 -4.61 38.99 13.31
CA ASP A 229 -3.96 38.54 14.56
C ASP A 229 -2.50 38.05 14.41
N GLY A 230 -2.03 37.81 13.17
CA GLY A 230 -0.61 37.61 12.83
C GLY A 230 -0.14 36.18 12.65
N HIS A 231 -1.04 35.22 12.72
CA HIS A 231 -0.73 33.80 12.55
C HIS A 231 -1.16 33.36 11.14
N GLY A 232 -0.44 33.84 10.12
CA GLY A 232 -0.89 33.79 8.72
C GLY A 232 -1.17 32.37 8.19
N ASN A 233 -2.40 32.16 7.69
CA ASN A 233 -2.94 31.11 6.81
C ASN A 233 -2.14 29.79 6.68
N ILE A 234 -1.84 29.12 7.80
CA ILE A 234 -1.27 27.77 7.83
C ILE A 234 -2.07 26.91 8.80
N GLY A 235 -2.42 25.66 8.44
CA GLY A 235 -3.14 24.72 9.31
C GLY A 235 -2.32 24.20 10.50
N TYR A 236 -2.98 23.68 11.54
CA TYR A 236 -2.36 23.51 12.87
C TYR A 236 -1.18 22.52 12.89
N ILE A 237 -1.20 21.58 11.94
CA ILE A 237 -0.18 20.54 11.77
C ILE A 237 1.05 21.04 11.00
N LYS A 238 0.90 22.06 10.13
CA LYS A 238 1.96 22.55 9.24
C LYS A 238 3.15 23.15 10.02
N PRO A 239 2.96 24.00 11.06
CA PRO A 239 4.07 24.49 11.87
C PRO A 239 4.83 23.38 12.59
N ALA A 240 4.15 22.32 13.04
CA ALA A 240 4.80 21.18 13.68
C ALA A 240 5.65 20.36 12.69
N LEU A 241 5.21 20.25 11.43
CA LEU A 241 5.98 19.65 10.34
C LEU A 241 7.20 20.51 9.94
N TYR A 242 7.13 21.84 10.04
CA TYR A 242 8.24 22.74 9.67
C TYR A 242 9.25 23.02 10.80
N ALA A 243 8.78 23.21 12.04
CA ALA A 243 9.54 23.86 13.11
C ALA A 243 9.66 23.03 14.40
N GLY A 244 9.16 21.79 14.41
CA GLY A 244 9.22 20.91 15.58
C GLY A 244 10.62 20.39 15.90
N SER A 245 10.78 19.79 17.09
CA SER A 245 12.06 19.27 17.59
C SER A 245 12.63 18.06 16.82
N GLY A 246 11.90 17.53 15.82
CA GLY A 246 12.41 16.60 14.82
C GLY A 246 13.01 17.26 13.57
N GLY A 247 13.00 18.61 13.49
CA GLY A 247 13.35 19.39 12.29
C GLY A 247 12.32 19.27 11.16
N PRO A 248 12.50 19.96 10.02
CA PRO A 248 11.50 19.97 8.96
C PRO A 248 11.28 18.57 8.36
N TYR A 249 10.01 18.20 8.22
CA TYR A 249 9.52 17.03 7.48
C TYR A 249 8.98 17.50 6.12
N PRO A 250 9.38 16.86 4.99
CA PRO A 250 8.77 17.16 3.70
C PRO A 250 7.29 16.80 3.71
N PHE A 251 6.44 17.59 3.06
CA PHE A 251 5.03 17.24 2.90
C PHE A 251 4.39 17.80 1.63
N ALA A 252 3.36 17.09 1.17
CA ALA A 252 2.41 17.49 0.16
C ALA A 252 1.11 17.90 0.86
N ASP A 253 0.64 19.13 0.65
CA ASP A 253 -0.67 19.56 1.16
C ASP A 253 -1.74 19.44 0.07
N TYR A 254 -2.86 18.81 0.43
CA TYR A 254 -4.06 18.59 -0.39
C TYR A 254 -5.32 18.96 0.41
N SER A 255 -5.16 19.65 1.55
CA SER A 255 -6.27 20.12 2.38
C SER A 255 -6.96 21.34 1.78
N ARG A 256 -8.27 21.43 1.98
CA ARG A 256 -9.11 22.50 1.43
C ARG A 256 -10.25 22.82 2.38
N SER A 257 -10.47 24.12 2.62
CA SER A 257 -11.60 24.58 3.41
C SER A 257 -12.96 24.12 2.85
N SER A 258 -13.85 23.72 3.75
CA SER A 258 -15.14 23.04 3.48
C SER A 258 -15.05 21.61 2.92
N SER A 259 -13.87 20.99 2.82
CA SER A 259 -13.74 19.60 2.38
C SER A 259 -14.46 18.60 3.30
N GLN A 260 -14.94 17.52 2.69
CA GLN A 260 -15.64 16.39 3.31
C GLN A 260 -14.95 15.08 2.91
N ALA A 261 -15.09 14.02 3.71
CA ALA A 261 -14.56 12.70 3.39
C ALA A 261 -15.09 12.16 2.06
N TYR A 262 -16.36 12.43 1.74
CA TYR A 262 -16.98 12.08 0.46
C TYR A 262 -16.17 12.55 -0.77
N LEU A 263 -15.56 13.73 -0.72
CA LEU A 263 -14.80 14.28 -1.85
C LEU A 263 -13.56 13.43 -2.15
N TYR A 264 -12.76 13.08 -1.14
CA TYR A 264 -11.54 12.28 -1.33
C TYR A 264 -11.83 10.79 -1.53
N ALA A 265 -12.98 10.29 -1.07
CA ALA A 265 -13.44 8.94 -1.37
C ALA A 265 -13.88 8.76 -2.83
N THR A 266 -14.46 9.81 -3.45
CA THR A 266 -14.93 9.77 -4.85
C THR A 266 -13.92 10.29 -5.87
N GLN A 267 -13.01 11.19 -5.47
CA GLN A 267 -11.99 11.77 -6.34
C GLN A 267 -10.62 11.17 -6.02
N THR A 268 -10.13 10.27 -6.88
CA THR A 268 -8.93 9.46 -6.62
C THR A 268 -7.62 10.12 -7.01
N GLY A 269 -7.63 11.31 -7.61
CA GLY A 269 -6.42 11.98 -8.13
C GLY A 269 -5.33 12.30 -7.09
N TRP A 270 -5.68 12.38 -5.80
CA TRP A 270 -4.69 12.51 -4.71
C TRP A 270 -3.86 11.23 -4.48
N GLN A 271 -4.35 10.06 -4.91
CA GLN A 271 -3.71 8.77 -4.63
C GLN A 271 -2.36 8.60 -5.34
N ALA A 272 -2.11 9.34 -6.41
CA ALA A 272 -0.80 9.41 -7.05
C ALA A 272 0.24 10.11 -6.14
N ALA A 273 -0.17 11.13 -5.38
CA ALA A 273 0.72 11.81 -4.42
C ALA A 273 1.21 10.89 -3.29
N LEU A 274 0.49 9.80 -2.99
CA LEU A 274 0.92 8.81 -2.01
C LEU A 274 2.22 8.12 -2.42
N ASP A 275 2.52 7.94 -3.72
CA ASP A 275 3.74 7.25 -4.14
C ASP A 275 4.99 8.02 -3.68
N TYR A 276 4.90 9.36 -3.62
CA TYR A 276 5.95 10.28 -3.14
C TYR A 276 5.98 10.46 -1.61
N CYS A 277 4.92 10.04 -0.91
CA CYS A 277 4.78 10.19 0.54
C CYS A 277 4.96 8.84 1.27
N ASP A 278 5.14 8.90 2.60
CA ASP A 278 5.27 7.72 3.48
C ASP A 278 4.14 7.66 4.52
N VAL A 279 3.60 8.82 4.90
CA VAL A 279 2.51 8.99 5.89
C VAL A 279 1.36 9.79 5.28
N LEU A 280 0.13 9.33 5.46
CA LEU A 280 -1.10 10.11 5.25
C LEU A 280 -1.58 10.69 6.58
N LEU A 281 -1.65 12.01 6.66
CA LEU A 281 -2.30 12.76 7.74
C LEU A 281 -3.67 13.21 7.25
N CYS A 282 -4.73 12.86 7.98
CA CYS A 282 -6.12 13.06 7.55
C CYS A 282 -6.91 13.87 8.60
N ASN A 283 -7.53 14.98 8.20
CA ASN A 283 -8.45 15.78 9.04
C ASN A 283 -9.78 15.97 8.30
N LEU A 284 -10.60 14.92 8.29
CA LEU A 284 -11.90 14.84 7.61
C LEU A 284 -12.96 14.27 8.55
N GLY A 285 -14.24 14.60 8.31
CA GLY A 285 -15.38 14.24 9.17
C GLY A 285 -16.11 15.45 9.77
N THR A 286 -15.41 16.55 10.05
CA THR A 286 -16.01 17.72 10.72
C THR A 286 -17.10 18.40 9.86
N ASN A 287 -16.85 18.60 8.56
CA ASN A 287 -17.86 19.15 7.63
C ASN A 287 -18.90 18.12 7.19
N ASP A 288 -18.58 16.83 7.28
CA ASP A 288 -19.51 15.73 7.01
C ASP A 288 -20.63 15.69 8.09
N LEU A 289 -20.31 16.09 9.33
CA LEU A 289 -21.27 16.23 10.43
C LEU A 289 -22.09 17.53 10.42
N THR A 290 -21.81 18.51 9.54
CA THR A 290 -22.55 19.80 9.51
C THR A 290 -23.41 20.08 8.28
N GLN A 291 -23.14 19.38 7.16
CA GLN A 291 -23.92 19.39 5.90
C GLN A 291 -24.01 20.74 5.14
N ALA A 292 -23.53 20.77 3.88
CA ALA A 292 -23.74 21.91 2.97
C ALA A 292 -23.67 21.60 1.45
N SER A 293 -23.91 20.37 0.99
CA SER A 293 -24.25 20.10 -0.44
C SER A 293 -24.79 18.68 -0.71
N GLY A 294 -26.05 18.62 -1.17
CA GLY A 294 -26.59 17.53 -2.01
C GLY A 294 -26.79 16.11 -1.44
N GLY A 295 -26.30 15.75 -0.26
CA GLY A 295 -26.32 14.36 0.24
C GLY A 295 -26.89 14.14 1.65
N ASN A 296 -27.57 13.00 1.83
CA ASN A 296 -27.93 12.43 3.14
C ASN A 296 -26.73 11.69 3.73
N TYR A 297 -25.81 12.42 4.37
CA TYR A 297 -24.60 11.85 4.97
C TYR A 297 -24.86 11.31 6.38
N THR A 298 -25.42 10.09 6.44
CA THR A 298 -25.53 9.30 7.68
C THR A 298 -24.16 9.00 8.27
N LEU A 299 -24.08 8.73 9.58
CA LEU A 299 -22.81 8.37 10.22
C LEU A 299 -22.11 7.18 9.51
N ALA A 300 -22.88 6.18 9.08
CA ALA A 300 -22.39 5.05 8.30
C ALA A 300 -21.77 5.45 6.95
N ALA A 301 -22.34 6.44 6.25
CA ALA A 301 -21.77 6.95 5.00
C ALA A 301 -20.43 7.68 5.24
N ILE A 302 -20.30 8.42 6.33
CA ILE A 302 -19.04 9.09 6.72
C ILE A 302 -17.96 8.03 7.01
N GLN A 303 -18.31 7.00 7.77
CA GLN A 303 -17.44 5.85 8.07
C GLN A 303 -16.97 5.12 6.80
N ALA A 304 -17.87 4.87 5.86
CA ALA A 304 -17.53 4.22 4.58
C ALA A 304 -16.57 5.08 3.72
N ASN A 305 -16.78 6.39 3.67
CA ASN A 305 -15.88 7.30 2.95
C ASN A 305 -14.47 7.32 3.58
N LEU A 306 -14.38 7.36 4.91
CA LEU A 306 -13.11 7.30 5.63
C LEU A 306 -12.38 5.96 5.38
N LEU A 307 -13.07 4.82 5.46
CA LEU A 307 -12.51 3.52 5.12
C LEU A 307 -11.96 3.46 3.68
N THR A 308 -12.65 4.08 2.72
CA THR A 308 -12.20 4.15 1.31
C THR A 308 -10.88 4.92 1.19
N ILE A 309 -10.76 6.06 1.87
CA ILE A 309 -9.54 6.88 1.88
C ILE A 309 -8.38 6.12 2.54
N TRP A 310 -8.62 5.52 3.72
CA TRP A 310 -7.58 4.79 4.45
C TRP A 310 -7.12 3.56 3.66
N ALA A 311 -8.04 2.79 3.08
CA ALA A 311 -7.71 1.63 2.26
C ALA A 311 -6.83 1.98 1.05
N ALA A 312 -7.09 3.10 0.37
CA ALA A 312 -6.25 3.57 -0.74
C ALA A 312 -4.79 3.87 -0.29
N ALA A 313 -4.60 4.39 0.92
CA ALA A 313 -3.28 4.60 1.50
C ALA A 313 -2.62 3.31 1.99
N LYS A 314 -3.36 2.42 2.67
CA LYS A 314 -2.83 1.11 3.12
C LYS A 314 -2.46 0.21 1.94
N ALA A 315 -3.20 0.25 0.82
CA ALA A 315 -2.89 -0.49 -0.40
C ALA A 315 -1.55 -0.09 -1.04
N LYS A 316 -1.10 1.16 -0.83
CA LYS A 316 0.25 1.64 -1.21
C LYS A 316 1.28 1.49 -0.08
N GLY A 317 0.98 0.76 0.99
CA GLY A 317 1.88 0.49 2.11
C GLY A 317 2.16 1.71 3.00
N LYS A 318 1.29 2.72 3.02
CA LYS A 318 1.52 3.97 3.76
C LYS A 318 1.01 3.87 5.21
N LYS A 319 1.59 4.67 6.10
CA LYS A 319 1.01 4.90 7.43
C LYS A 319 -0.17 5.87 7.33
N VAL A 320 -1.23 5.68 8.11
CA VAL A 320 -2.43 6.53 8.10
C VAL A 320 -2.73 7.02 9.51
N TYR A 321 -2.87 8.34 9.67
CA TYR A 321 -3.27 8.98 10.93
C TYR A 321 -4.47 9.88 10.71
N GLN A 322 -5.55 9.62 11.45
CA GLN A 322 -6.79 10.41 11.41
C GLN A 322 -6.87 11.36 12.62
N ALA A 323 -7.17 12.63 12.39
CA ALA A 323 -7.49 13.58 13.45
C ALA A 323 -8.87 13.29 14.06
N LEU A 324 -8.96 13.41 15.38
CA LEU A 324 -10.24 13.30 16.08
C LEU A 324 -11.06 14.58 15.89
N ILE A 325 -12.38 14.43 15.78
CA ILE A 325 -13.31 15.51 15.47
C ILE A 325 -13.51 16.41 16.69
N TRP A 326 -13.30 17.71 16.48
CA TRP A 326 -13.39 18.76 17.50
C TRP A 326 -14.83 19.27 17.69
N PRO A 327 -15.12 20.02 18.77
CA PRO A 327 -16.41 20.68 18.96
C PRO A 327 -16.80 21.60 17.81
N ARG A 328 -18.12 21.77 17.64
CA ARG A 328 -18.70 22.95 17.00
C ARG A 328 -19.85 23.46 17.83
N THR A 329 -19.82 24.76 18.12
CA THR A 329 -20.80 25.41 18.99
C THR A 329 -21.24 26.75 18.40
N THR A 330 -22.45 27.20 18.73
CA THR A 330 -22.77 28.64 18.74
C THR A 330 -22.48 29.20 20.13
N SER A 331 -22.35 30.52 20.29
CA SER A 331 -22.16 31.14 21.60
C SER A 331 -22.96 32.44 21.72
N THR A 332 -23.47 32.72 22.92
CA THR A 332 -24.15 33.99 23.25
C THR A 332 -23.22 35.05 23.85
N ASP A 333 -21.99 34.68 24.25
CA ASP A 333 -20.99 35.54 24.89
C ASP A 333 -19.62 35.55 24.17
N SER A 334 -19.60 35.20 22.87
CA SER A 334 -18.36 35.10 22.07
C SER A 334 -17.35 34.05 22.59
N TRP A 335 -17.84 32.91 23.07
CA TRP A 335 -17.05 31.78 23.61
C TRP A 335 -16.24 32.16 24.86
N ALA A 336 -16.76 33.09 25.65
CA ALA A 336 -16.11 33.53 26.89
C ALA A 336 -16.30 32.53 28.05
N THR A 337 -17.42 31.79 28.07
CA THR A 337 -17.72 30.78 29.09
C THR A 337 -18.23 29.47 28.47
N ALA A 338 -18.05 28.35 29.17
CA ALA A 338 -18.56 27.06 28.73
C ALA A 338 -20.11 27.00 28.75
N ALA A 339 -20.74 27.68 29.72
CA ALA A 339 -22.20 27.66 29.90
C ALA A 339 -22.97 28.38 28.78
N ASN A 340 -22.35 29.36 28.13
CA ASN A 340 -22.94 30.13 27.03
C ASN A 340 -22.61 29.55 25.64
N GLN A 341 -21.92 28.42 25.57
CA GLN A 341 -21.72 27.66 24.34
C GLN A 341 -22.81 26.60 24.17
N THR A 342 -23.42 26.56 22.98
CA THR A 342 -24.40 25.54 22.60
C THR A 342 -23.83 24.67 21.48
N PRO A 343 -23.57 23.37 21.71
CA PRO A 343 -23.13 22.46 20.65
C PRO A 343 -24.15 22.37 19.52
N LEU A 344 -23.67 22.26 18.27
CA LEU A 344 -24.53 21.95 17.14
C LEU A 344 -25.12 20.53 17.30
N ALA A 345 -26.26 20.27 16.65
CA ALA A 345 -27.08 19.07 16.90
C ALA A 345 -26.34 17.71 16.83
N ARG A 346 -25.30 17.58 15.98
CA ARG A 346 -24.48 16.35 15.84
C ARG A 346 -23.20 16.35 16.69
N PHE A 347 -22.99 17.40 17.50
CA PHE A 347 -21.78 17.66 18.30
C PHE A 347 -22.05 17.66 19.81
N THR A 348 -23.29 17.40 20.24
CA THR A 348 -23.70 17.27 21.66
C THR A 348 -23.00 16.11 22.38
N VAL A 349 -23.08 16.11 23.71
CA VAL A 349 -22.59 14.98 24.54
C VAL A 349 -23.34 13.71 24.13
N GLY A 350 -22.62 12.62 23.90
CA GLY A 350 -23.16 11.36 23.40
C GLY A 350 -23.63 11.38 21.93
N GLY A 351 -23.46 12.49 21.21
CA GLY A 351 -23.86 12.64 19.81
C GLY A 351 -22.82 12.13 18.80
N ASP A 352 -23.17 12.21 17.51
CA ASP A 352 -22.39 11.64 16.39
C ASP A 352 -20.89 11.99 16.38
N LYS A 353 -20.49 13.20 16.80
CA LYS A 353 -19.07 13.58 16.96
C LYS A 353 -18.32 12.59 17.86
N GLU A 354 -18.93 12.22 18.99
CA GLU A 354 -18.34 11.33 19.99
C GLU A 354 -18.40 9.89 19.49
N THR A 355 -19.53 9.47 18.92
CA THR A 355 -19.65 8.15 18.28
C THR A 355 -18.63 7.94 17.15
N LEU A 356 -18.38 8.96 16.33
CA LEU A 356 -17.38 8.93 15.27
C LEU A 356 -15.95 8.87 15.83
N ASN A 357 -15.63 9.64 16.87
CA ASN A 357 -14.33 9.58 17.53
C ASN A 357 -14.06 8.21 18.17
N THR A 358 -15.03 7.63 18.89
CA THR A 358 -14.94 6.26 19.43
C THR A 358 -14.73 5.24 18.31
N TRP A 359 -15.44 5.38 17.18
CA TRP A 359 -15.28 4.50 16.04
C TRP A 359 -13.91 4.65 15.35
N ILE A 360 -13.36 5.88 15.23
CA ILE A 360 -12.00 6.11 14.72
C ILE A 360 -10.96 5.45 15.65
N LEU A 361 -11.08 5.64 16.96
CA LEU A 361 -10.15 5.06 17.94
C LEU A 361 -10.12 3.53 17.91
N ALA A 362 -11.28 2.88 17.69
CA ALA A 362 -11.39 1.44 17.55
C ALA A 362 -10.71 0.86 16.30
N ARG A 363 -10.21 1.70 15.37
CA ARG A 363 -9.59 1.31 14.08
C ARG A 363 -8.07 1.44 14.10
N VAL A 364 -7.50 1.91 15.22
CA VAL A 364 -6.06 1.99 15.44
C VAL A 364 -5.47 0.57 15.54
N GLY A 365 -4.42 0.30 14.77
CA GLY A 365 -3.78 -1.02 14.67
C GLY A 365 -4.45 -1.98 13.68
N THR A 366 -5.56 -1.59 13.05
CA THR A 366 -6.28 -2.37 12.04
C THR A 366 -6.38 -1.61 10.72
N GLU A 367 -7.26 -0.62 10.60
CA GLU A 367 -7.40 0.20 9.39
C GLU A 367 -6.50 1.45 9.36
N ILE A 368 -6.12 1.98 10.53
CA ILE A 368 -5.21 3.14 10.67
C ILE A 368 -4.07 2.87 11.66
N ASP A 369 -2.94 3.54 11.49
CA ASP A 369 -1.73 3.36 12.29
C ASP A 369 -1.75 4.21 13.59
N GLY A 370 -2.64 5.19 13.67
CA GLY A 370 -2.86 6.00 14.86
C GLY A 370 -3.82 7.17 14.63
N VAL A 371 -3.88 8.08 15.61
CA VAL A 371 -4.70 9.29 15.56
C VAL A 371 -3.87 10.55 15.82
N ILE A 372 -4.34 11.68 15.27
CA ILE A 372 -3.88 13.01 15.66
C ILE A 372 -4.81 13.49 16.78
N ASP A 373 -4.59 12.98 17.99
CA ASP A 373 -5.37 13.38 19.16
C ASP A 373 -4.82 14.68 19.76
N LEU A 374 -5.66 15.71 19.71
CA LEU A 374 -5.44 17.01 20.35
C LEU A 374 -6.67 17.43 21.17
N LEU A 375 -7.59 16.51 21.49
CA LEU A 375 -8.85 16.84 22.15
C LEU A 375 -8.62 17.52 23.51
N SER A 376 -7.68 17.03 24.32
CA SER A 376 -7.32 17.64 25.62
C SER A 376 -6.76 19.06 25.53
N THR A 377 -6.28 19.47 24.36
CA THR A 377 -5.90 20.86 24.06
C THR A 377 -7.15 21.70 23.77
N VAL A 378 -8.11 21.14 23.04
CA VAL A 378 -9.30 21.83 22.48
C VAL A 378 -10.50 21.89 23.44
N VAL A 379 -10.65 20.93 24.35
CA VAL A 379 -11.77 20.84 25.31
C VAL A 379 -11.28 20.80 26.75
N ASP A 380 -12.15 21.19 27.68
CA ASP A 380 -11.91 21.01 29.12
C ASP A 380 -12.48 19.67 29.62
N ALA A 381 -11.88 19.14 30.69
CA ALA A 381 -12.27 17.86 31.28
C ALA A 381 -13.74 17.89 31.74
N GLY A 382 -14.53 16.90 31.32
CA GLY A 382 -15.97 16.84 31.58
C GLY A 382 -16.85 17.66 30.63
N THR A 383 -16.27 18.40 29.67
CA THR A 383 -17.02 19.25 28.71
C THR A 383 -16.66 18.95 27.24
N PRO A 384 -16.71 17.69 26.78
CA PRO A 384 -16.15 17.27 25.49
C PRO A 384 -16.81 17.84 24.23
N SER A 385 -17.97 18.51 24.38
CA SER A 385 -18.81 19.01 23.28
C SER A 385 -18.68 20.52 23.05
N VAL A 386 -17.94 21.24 23.90
CA VAL A 386 -17.72 22.69 23.81
C VAL A 386 -16.23 23.00 23.74
N TRP A 387 -15.89 24.18 23.22
CA TRP A 387 -14.51 24.65 23.25
C TRP A 387 -14.09 24.92 24.68
N LYS A 388 -12.83 24.59 24.98
CA LYS A 388 -12.11 24.97 26.19
C LYS A 388 -12.35 26.45 26.52
N VAL A 389 -12.38 26.76 27.81
CA VAL A 389 -12.39 28.15 28.33
C VAL A 389 -11.43 28.35 29.50
N THR A 390 -10.88 27.27 30.06
CA THR A 390 -9.93 27.34 31.16
C THR A 390 -8.59 27.93 30.70
N GLY A 391 -8.25 29.10 31.25
CA GLY A 391 -6.99 29.80 30.99
C GLY A 391 -7.10 30.95 29.98
N ALA A 392 -8.11 30.95 29.10
CA ALA A 392 -8.52 32.11 28.31
C ALA A 392 -9.96 31.98 27.82
N ALA A 393 -10.71 33.09 27.90
CA ALA A 393 -11.93 33.27 27.12
C ALA A 393 -11.61 33.31 25.61
N ASN A 394 -12.56 32.93 24.76
CA ASN A 394 -12.52 33.07 23.30
C ASN A 394 -11.51 32.14 22.60
N TYR A 395 -11.48 30.85 22.97
CA TYR A 395 -10.62 29.86 22.30
C TYR A 395 -11.15 29.39 20.92
N ALA A 396 -12.41 29.61 20.60
CA ALA A 396 -12.93 29.57 19.23
C ALA A 396 -12.92 30.97 18.60
N THR A 397 -12.91 31.04 17.27
CA THR A 397 -13.22 32.27 16.51
C THR A 397 -14.74 32.52 16.49
N ALA A 398 -15.13 33.63 15.85
CA ALA A 398 -16.52 34.07 15.71
C ALA A 398 -17.49 33.08 14.99
N ASP A 399 -17.00 31.93 14.49
CA ASP A 399 -17.80 30.89 13.83
C ASP A 399 -17.91 29.57 14.62
N GLY A 400 -17.30 29.49 15.82
CA GLY A 400 -17.37 28.32 16.70
C GLY A 400 -16.82 27.03 16.12
N THR A 401 -16.06 27.11 15.02
CA THR A 401 -15.48 25.99 14.27
C THR A 401 -13.96 26.06 14.24
N HIS A 402 -13.39 27.26 14.09
CA HIS A 402 -11.95 27.43 13.99
C HIS A 402 -11.36 27.88 15.34
N PRO A 403 -10.19 27.37 15.75
CA PRO A 403 -9.51 27.87 16.95
C PRO A 403 -9.05 29.33 16.79
N SER A 404 -9.10 30.14 17.85
CA SER A 404 -8.56 31.50 17.86
C SER A 404 -7.03 31.52 17.93
N ALA A 405 -6.37 32.68 17.74
CA ALA A 405 -4.91 32.82 17.88
C ALA A 405 -4.34 32.27 19.22
N THR A 406 -5.11 32.35 20.31
CA THR A 406 -4.69 31.83 21.61
C THR A 406 -4.76 30.31 21.64
N MET A 407 -5.83 29.70 21.12
CA MET A 407 -5.94 28.24 20.98
C MET A 407 -4.92 27.72 19.96
N TRP A 408 -4.67 28.49 18.90
CA TRP A 408 -3.68 28.19 17.88
C TRP A 408 -2.29 27.95 18.45
N THR A 409 -1.86 28.84 19.34
CA THR A 409 -0.56 28.73 20.00
C THR A 409 -0.47 27.47 20.87
N LEU A 410 -1.57 27.07 21.52
CA LEU A 410 -1.64 25.81 22.27
C LEU A 410 -1.59 24.58 21.34
N LEU A 411 -2.37 24.59 20.26
CA LEU A 411 -2.40 23.54 19.24
C LEU A 411 -1.04 23.35 18.58
N GLN A 412 -0.33 24.43 18.25
CA GLN A 412 1.03 24.38 17.69
C GLN A 412 2.00 23.66 18.64
N ASN A 413 1.96 23.99 19.94
CA ASN A 413 2.81 23.36 20.94
C ASN A 413 2.47 21.87 21.11
N ALA A 414 1.19 21.52 21.19
CA ALA A 414 0.75 20.14 21.33
C ALA A 414 1.04 19.30 20.07
N ALA A 415 0.78 19.83 18.88
CA ALA A 415 1.12 19.18 17.61
C ALA A 415 2.63 18.94 17.49
N THR A 416 3.47 19.88 17.95
CA THR A 416 4.93 19.75 17.96
C THR A 416 5.42 18.59 18.83
N ALA A 417 4.68 18.19 19.87
CA ALA A 417 5.02 17.05 20.72
C ALA A 417 4.67 15.69 20.08
N ILE A 418 3.63 15.61 19.24
CA ILE A 418 3.15 14.34 18.65
C ILE A 418 3.67 14.08 17.23
N VAL A 419 3.85 15.10 16.40
CA VAL A 419 4.27 14.97 15.00
C VAL A 419 5.60 14.22 14.83
N PRO A 420 6.65 14.44 15.66
CA PRO A 420 7.90 13.70 15.51
C PRO A 420 7.74 12.18 15.65
N ASN A 421 6.83 11.71 16.50
CA ASN A 421 6.55 10.28 16.70
C ASN A 421 5.74 9.71 15.52
N ILE A 422 4.74 10.45 15.04
CA ILE A 422 3.94 10.11 13.85
C ILE A 422 4.85 9.99 12.60
N MET A 423 5.77 10.93 12.46
CA MET A 423 6.68 11.07 11.32
C MET A 423 8.01 10.30 11.48
N ALA A 424 8.17 9.50 12.54
CA ALA A 424 9.34 8.67 12.73
C ALA A 424 9.44 7.60 11.64
N ALA A 425 10.57 7.61 10.91
CA ALA A 425 10.94 6.53 10.02
C ALA A 425 11.18 5.26 10.85
N GLY A 426 10.54 4.16 10.49
CA GLY A 426 10.85 2.87 11.09
C GLY A 426 12.21 2.40 10.58
N ALA A 427 13.02 1.77 11.44
CA ALA A 427 14.23 1.11 10.98
C ALA A 427 13.89 0.01 9.95
N LEU A 428 14.79 -0.22 9.00
CA LEU A 428 14.73 -1.38 8.12
C LEU A 428 14.64 -2.64 9.00
N ALA A 429 13.71 -3.54 8.66
CA ALA A 429 13.56 -4.82 9.34
C ALA A 429 13.35 -5.94 8.32
N LEU A 430 13.83 -7.14 8.69
CA LEU A 430 13.64 -8.37 7.95
C LEU A 430 12.92 -9.36 8.86
N THR A 431 11.81 -9.93 8.39
CA THR A 431 10.91 -10.75 9.22
C THR A 431 10.49 -12.02 8.50
N GLY A 432 10.08 -13.03 9.26
CA GLY A 432 9.63 -14.32 8.75
C GLY A 432 10.11 -15.46 9.64
N ASN A 433 9.38 -16.57 9.64
CA ASN A 433 9.78 -17.79 10.32
C ASN A 433 9.83 -18.92 9.28
N PRO A 434 11.00 -19.49 8.97
CA PRO A 434 11.09 -20.57 8.01
C PRO A 434 10.37 -21.84 8.52
N PRO A 435 9.67 -22.58 7.65
CA PRO A 435 9.08 -23.87 8.00
C PRO A 435 10.14 -24.97 8.16
N SER A 436 9.71 -26.15 8.63
CA SER A 436 10.49 -27.37 8.49
C SER A 436 10.60 -27.79 7.01
N GLY A 437 11.62 -28.60 6.71
CA GLY A 437 11.78 -29.30 5.44
C GLY A 437 12.17 -30.77 5.66
N ALA A 438 12.35 -31.51 4.58
CA ALA A 438 12.78 -32.91 4.64
C ALA A 438 13.70 -33.27 3.48
N ILE A 439 14.52 -34.33 3.64
CA ILE A 439 15.43 -34.80 2.60
C ILE A 439 14.64 -35.21 1.33
N GLY A 440 15.02 -34.70 0.17
CA GLY A 440 14.38 -35.03 -1.11
C GLY A 440 13.07 -34.29 -1.40
N ILE A 441 12.59 -33.45 -0.47
CA ILE A 441 11.37 -32.65 -0.64
C ILE A 441 11.73 -31.20 -1.04
N PRO A 442 11.26 -30.71 -2.20
CA PRO A 442 11.33 -29.30 -2.56
C PRO A 442 10.84 -28.37 -1.44
N TYR A 443 11.71 -27.43 -1.07
CA TYR A 443 11.53 -26.47 0.00
C TYR A 443 11.61 -25.04 -0.57
N SER A 444 10.82 -24.13 -0.02
CA SER A 444 10.88 -22.70 -0.32
C SER A 444 10.45 -21.86 0.88
N PHE A 445 11.23 -20.83 1.20
CA PHE A 445 10.94 -19.81 2.20
C PHE A 445 11.40 -18.44 1.71
N THR A 446 10.59 -17.40 1.84
CA THR A 446 10.95 -16.02 1.49
C THR A 446 10.65 -15.10 2.67
N PRO A 447 11.64 -14.31 3.18
CA PRO A 447 11.41 -13.36 4.26
C PRO A 447 10.74 -12.07 3.75
N THR A 448 10.07 -11.34 4.64
CA THR A 448 9.41 -10.07 4.36
C THR A 448 10.25 -8.90 4.84
N VAL A 449 10.50 -7.93 3.93
CA VAL A 449 11.19 -6.67 4.23
C VAL A 449 10.20 -5.61 4.67
N VAL A 450 10.51 -4.87 5.73
CA VAL A 450 9.67 -3.80 6.30
C VAL A 450 10.49 -2.51 6.38
N ASN A 451 9.86 -1.36 6.05
CA ASN A 451 10.43 -0.01 6.01
C ASN A 451 11.57 0.24 4.98
N GLY A 452 12.02 -0.77 4.23
CA GLY A 452 13.11 -0.65 3.26
C GLY A 452 12.75 0.00 1.92
N THR A 453 13.77 0.38 1.17
CA THR A 453 13.66 0.92 -0.19
C THR A 453 14.30 -0.03 -1.21
N GLY A 454 13.52 -0.50 -2.19
CA GLY A 454 14.04 -1.36 -3.26
C GLY A 454 14.98 -0.62 -4.23
N PRO A 455 15.79 -1.33 -5.04
CA PRO A 455 15.98 -2.79 -5.02
C PRO A 455 16.68 -3.27 -3.75
N PHE A 456 16.36 -4.51 -3.35
CA PHE A 456 16.95 -5.16 -2.18
C PHE A 456 18.06 -6.13 -2.62
N THR A 457 19.12 -6.22 -1.81
CA THR A 457 20.15 -7.24 -1.92
C THR A 457 20.15 -8.11 -0.67
N PHE A 458 20.07 -9.43 -0.84
CA PHE A 458 20.06 -10.40 0.24
C PHE A 458 21.34 -11.22 0.26
N GLN A 459 21.87 -11.46 1.45
CA GLN A 459 23.05 -12.31 1.65
C GLN A 459 22.93 -13.12 2.95
N ARG A 460 23.61 -14.27 3.01
CA ARG A 460 23.77 -15.03 4.26
C ARG A 460 25.02 -14.52 4.98
N THR A 461 24.86 -13.90 6.15
CA THR A 461 25.98 -13.32 6.93
C THR A 461 26.59 -14.27 7.95
N ALA A 462 25.84 -15.27 8.40
CA ALA A 462 26.30 -16.28 9.35
C ALA A 462 25.65 -17.64 9.10
N GLY A 463 26.29 -18.71 9.59
CA GLY A 463 25.80 -20.09 9.49
C GLY A 463 25.82 -20.67 8.08
N THR A 464 25.13 -21.80 7.91
CA THR A 464 25.02 -22.54 6.65
C THR A 464 23.55 -22.79 6.29
N LEU A 465 23.24 -22.77 4.99
CA LEU A 465 21.96 -23.30 4.52
C LEU A 465 22.01 -24.85 4.54
N PRO A 466 20.85 -25.53 4.62
CA PRO A 466 20.79 -26.95 4.33
C PRO A 466 21.42 -27.29 2.98
N ALA A 467 22.15 -28.41 2.93
CA ALA A 467 22.74 -28.89 1.68
C ALA A 467 21.63 -29.14 0.64
N GLY A 468 21.80 -28.62 -0.58
CA GLY A 468 20.76 -28.64 -1.62
C GLY A 468 19.80 -27.44 -1.62
N LEU A 469 19.89 -26.52 -0.66
CA LEU A 469 19.22 -25.21 -0.70
C LEU A 469 20.17 -24.07 -1.09
N SER A 470 19.62 -23.06 -1.74
CA SER A 470 20.32 -21.85 -2.15
C SER A 470 19.54 -20.59 -1.77
N LEU A 471 20.23 -19.47 -1.58
CA LEU A 471 19.62 -18.15 -1.38
C LEU A 471 19.61 -17.40 -2.71
N ASN A 472 18.45 -16.93 -3.13
CA ASN A 472 18.32 -15.97 -4.22
C ASN A 472 18.65 -14.55 -3.70
N PRO A 473 19.69 -13.87 -4.22
CA PRO A 473 20.18 -12.61 -3.66
C PRO A 473 19.32 -11.39 -4.00
N SER A 474 18.32 -11.47 -4.90
CA SER A 474 17.44 -10.34 -5.22
C SER A 474 16.04 -10.46 -4.60
N THR A 475 15.60 -11.68 -4.28
CA THR A 475 14.27 -11.95 -3.67
C THR A 475 14.35 -12.38 -2.21
N GLY A 476 15.52 -12.81 -1.73
CA GLY A 476 15.68 -13.36 -0.38
C GLY A 476 15.17 -14.80 -0.23
N ALA A 477 14.64 -15.41 -1.30
CA ALA A 477 14.10 -16.77 -1.27
C ALA A 477 15.19 -17.80 -1.00
N VAL A 478 15.02 -18.61 0.05
CA VAL A 478 15.80 -19.81 0.34
C VAL A 478 15.04 -21.01 -0.20
N ALA A 479 15.53 -21.61 -1.29
CA ALA A 479 14.82 -22.67 -2.00
C ALA A 479 15.76 -23.73 -2.61
N GLY A 480 15.19 -24.90 -2.91
CA GLY A 480 15.89 -26.08 -3.45
C GLY A 480 15.34 -27.38 -2.85
N THR A 481 16.14 -28.44 -2.86
CA THR A 481 15.77 -29.75 -2.31
C THR A 481 16.83 -30.20 -1.29
N PRO A 482 16.53 -30.29 0.02
CA PRO A 482 17.50 -30.68 1.02
C PRO A 482 18.04 -32.10 0.81
N THR A 483 19.33 -32.31 1.03
CA THR A 483 20.00 -33.63 0.89
C THR A 483 20.46 -34.24 2.20
N THR A 484 20.33 -33.53 3.33
CA THR A 484 20.87 -33.96 4.62
C THR A 484 20.01 -33.44 5.77
N ALA A 485 19.66 -34.32 6.71
CA ALA A 485 18.86 -33.97 7.87
C ALA A 485 19.73 -33.35 8.96
N ASN A 486 19.37 -32.13 9.37
CA ASN A 486 19.92 -31.42 10.53
C ASN A 486 19.05 -30.18 10.79
N THR A 487 19.23 -29.52 11.94
CA THR A 487 18.72 -28.15 12.14
C THR A 487 19.79 -27.15 11.72
N TYR A 488 19.53 -26.48 10.60
CA TYR A 488 20.45 -25.50 10.02
C TYR A 488 20.11 -24.10 10.53
N ASN A 489 21.04 -23.51 11.29
CA ASN A 489 20.93 -22.15 11.79
C ASN A 489 21.75 -21.20 10.90
N PHE A 490 21.14 -20.10 10.44
CA PHE A 490 21.81 -19.09 9.63
C PHE A 490 21.19 -17.70 9.82
N THR A 491 21.93 -16.66 9.45
CA THR A 491 21.43 -15.28 9.45
C THR A 491 21.32 -14.79 8.01
N LEU A 492 20.13 -14.34 7.61
CA LEU A 492 19.92 -13.57 6.39
C LEU A 492 20.07 -12.09 6.70
N ARG A 493 20.78 -11.35 5.86
CA ARG A 493 20.80 -9.90 5.83
C ARG A 493 20.08 -9.41 4.58
N VAL A 494 19.23 -8.41 4.74
CA VAL A 494 18.81 -7.53 3.63
C VAL A 494 19.60 -6.23 3.71
N THR A 495 20.08 -5.77 2.57
CA THR A 495 20.58 -4.42 2.33
C THR A 495 19.61 -3.74 1.37
N ASP A 496 19.14 -2.55 1.71
CA ASP A 496 18.27 -1.75 0.83
C ASP A 496 19.08 -0.84 -0.11
N SER A 497 18.42 -0.20 -1.08
CA SER A 497 19.09 0.64 -2.08
C SER A 497 19.76 1.90 -1.52
N LEU A 498 19.54 2.19 -0.24
CA LEU A 498 20.10 3.32 0.50
C LEU A 498 21.25 2.91 1.43
N GLY A 499 21.60 1.61 1.43
CA GLY A 499 22.66 1.04 2.27
C GLY A 499 22.23 0.75 3.71
N ALA A 500 20.94 0.88 4.05
CA ALA A 500 20.44 0.40 5.34
C ALA A 500 20.47 -1.14 5.37
N ILE A 501 20.72 -1.72 6.55
CA ILE A 501 20.80 -3.17 6.73
C ILE A 501 19.87 -3.67 7.83
N ALA A 502 19.33 -4.88 7.67
CA ALA A 502 18.63 -5.61 8.71
C ALA A 502 18.91 -7.11 8.63
N ASP A 503 18.98 -7.77 9.79
CA ASP A 503 19.26 -9.19 9.93
C ASP A 503 18.03 -9.96 10.42
N LEU A 504 17.87 -11.20 9.93
CA LEU A 504 16.90 -12.19 10.39
C LEU A 504 17.63 -13.50 10.72
N ALA A 505 17.59 -13.90 11.99
CA ALA A 505 18.04 -15.22 12.42
C ALA A 505 17.01 -16.28 11.99
N CYS A 506 17.48 -17.35 11.35
CA CYS A 506 16.68 -18.44 10.80
C CYS A 506 17.15 -19.78 11.38
N ALA A 507 16.20 -20.66 11.69
CA ALA A 507 16.45 -22.05 12.07
C ALA A 507 15.59 -22.96 11.19
N VAL A 508 16.21 -23.76 10.32
CA VAL A 508 15.51 -24.66 9.39
C VAL A 508 15.78 -26.12 9.80
N PRO A 509 14.83 -26.79 10.48
CA PRO A 509 14.92 -28.22 10.74
C PRO A 509 14.62 -29.01 9.46
N ILE A 510 15.58 -29.81 9.02
CA ILE A 510 15.41 -30.78 7.93
C ILE A 510 15.30 -32.18 8.54
N ALA A 511 14.15 -32.83 8.33
CA ALA A 511 13.88 -34.19 8.77
C ALA A 511 14.40 -35.25 7.78
N ASN A 512 14.68 -36.45 8.30
CA ASN A 512 14.79 -37.66 7.48
C ASN A 512 13.41 -38.07 6.95
N ALA A 513 13.39 -38.89 5.90
CA ALA A 513 12.18 -39.66 5.58
C ALA A 513 11.84 -40.59 6.77
N LEU A 514 10.57 -40.63 7.16
CA LEU A 514 10.05 -41.56 8.16
C LEU A 514 10.01 -42.99 7.62
N ALA A 515 9.77 -43.14 6.31
CA ALA A 515 9.90 -44.40 5.61
C ALA A 515 10.22 -44.17 4.11
N VAL A 516 10.93 -45.12 3.50
CA VAL A 516 11.24 -45.20 2.07
C VAL A 516 11.07 -46.65 1.60
N ASP A 517 10.52 -46.83 0.41
CA ASP A 517 10.39 -48.12 -0.24
C ASP A 517 10.48 -48.01 -1.78
N THR A 518 11.45 -48.71 -2.35
CA THR A 518 11.70 -48.88 -3.79
C THR A 518 11.20 -50.23 -4.30
N PHE A 519 10.29 -50.87 -3.57
CA PHE A 519 9.56 -52.08 -3.98
C PHE A 519 10.45 -53.23 -4.49
N THR A 520 11.65 -53.36 -3.90
CA THR A 520 12.64 -54.38 -4.28
C THR A 520 12.11 -55.80 -4.05
N GLY A 521 12.31 -56.69 -5.01
CA GLY A 521 11.91 -58.10 -4.89
C GLY A 521 11.78 -58.82 -6.23
N SER A 522 11.56 -60.14 -6.18
CA SER A 522 11.29 -60.94 -7.39
C SER A 522 9.84 -60.78 -7.85
N ASN A 523 9.60 -60.89 -9.15
CA ASN A 523 8.24 -60.82 -9.73
C ASN A 523 7.29 -61.82 -9.04
N GLY A 524 6.09 -61.35 -8.67
CA GLY A 524 5.06 -62.13 -8.00
C GLY A 524 5.20 -62.20 -6.47
N THR A 525 6.24 -61.61 -5.88
CA THR A 525 6.37 -61.50 -4.41
C THR A 525 5.25 -60.64 -3.85
N ASN A 526 4.50 -61.11 -2.85
CA ASN A 526 3.48 -60.30 -2.17
C ASN A 526 4.16 -59.21 -1.34
N LEU A 527 3.66 -57.98 -1.42
CA LEU A 527 4.24 -56.83 -0.71
C LEU A 527 4.27 -57.01 0.83
N THR A 528 3.36 -57.80 1.42
CA THR A 528 3.43 -58.13 2.87
C THR A 528 4.52 -59.14 3.24
N ALA A 529 5.16 -59.80 2.27
CA ALA A 529 6.18 -60.82 2.52
C ALA A 529 7.59 -60.24 2.78
N ARG A 530 7.76 -58.92 2.68
CA ARG A 530 8.99 -58.20 3.00
C ARG A 530 8.68 -56.89 3.77
N PRO A 531 9.64 -56.33 4.51
CA PRO A 531 9.57 -54.94 4.92
C PRO A 531 9.81 -53.98 3.72
N ALA A 532 9.45 -52.72 3.91
CA ALA A 532 10.00 -51.60 3.15
C ALA A 532 11.51 -51.48 3.38
N ASP A 533 12.22 -50.74 2.51
CA ASP A 533 13.69 -50.61 2.59
C ASP A 533 14.18 -49.97 3.91
N THR A 534 13.35 -49.13 4.55
CA THR A 534 13.61 -48.57 5.90
C THR A 534 13.09 -49.44 7.06
N GLY A 535 12.62 -50.66 6.80
CA GLY A 535 12.30 -51.68 7.80
C GLY A 535 10.83 -51.79 8.26
N GLN A 536 9.97 -50.86 7.87
CA GLN A 536 8.54 -50.88 8.22
C GLN A 536 7.81 -52.02 7.49
N SER A 537 6.81 -52.63 8.14
CA SER A 537 6.01 -53.71 7.54
C SER A 537 4.82 -53.18 6.75
N TRP A 538 4.55 -53.76 5.59
CA TRP A 538 3.29 -53.55 4.86
C TRP A 538 2.17 -54.45 5.36
N THR A 539 0.98 -53.88 5.50
CA THR A 539 -0.24 -54.60 5.90
C THR A 539 -1.26 -54.56 4.77
N ALA A 540 -1.75 -55.74 4.37
CA ALA A 540 -2.88 -55.85 3.47
C ALA A 540 -4.19 -55.62 4.25
N ILE A 541 -4.94 -54.58 3.89
CA ILE A 541 -6.29 -54.36 4.42
C ILE A 541 -7.34 -55.00 3.49
N SER A 542 -7.04 -55.12 2.20
CA SER A 542 -7.82 -55.92 1.24
C SER A 542 -7.00 -56.29 -0.01
N GLY A 543 -7.37 -57.39 -0.65
CA GLY A 543 -6.81 -57.82 -1.94
C GLY A 543 -5.32 -58.16 -1.89
N SER A 544 -4.62 -57.96 -3.01
CA SER A 544 -3.22 -58.33 -3.18
C SER A 544 -2.42 -57.31 -4.00
N VAL A 545 -1.23 -56.96 -3.50
CA VAL A 545 -0.22 -56.15 -4.19
C VAL A 545 1.04 -56.99 -4.33
N LEU A 546 1.59 -57.02 -5.54
CA LEU A 546 2.74 -57.85 -5.91
C LEU A 546 3.87 -56.98 -6.48
N ILE A 547 5.11 -57.45 -6.33
CA ILE A 547 6.29 -56.87 -6.97
C ILE A 547 6.36 -57.35 -8.42
N ASP A 548 6.75 -56.50 -9.37
CA ASP A 548 6.91 -56.85 -10.81
C ASP A 548 8.29 -57.42 -11.18
N GLY A 549 9.29 -57.28 -10.30
CA GLY A 549 10.67 -57.69 -10.52
C GLY A 549 11.58 -56.60 -11.10
N ALA A 550 11.04 -55.41 -11.37
CA ALA A 550 11.74 -54.22 -11.86
C ALA A 550 11.72 -53.09 -10.82
N ASN A 551 11.70 -53.44 -9.52
CA ASN A 551 11.57 -52.53 -8.38
C ASN A 551 10.26 -51.71 -8.38
N ALA A 552 9.15 -52.27 -8.84
CA ALA A 552 7.85 -51.62 -8.70
C ALA A 552 6.76 -52.57 -8.19
N ALA A 553 5.74 -52.00 -7.55
CA ALA A 553 4.57 -52.71 -7.05
C ALA A 553 3.35 -52.48 -7.94
N TYR A 554 2.66 -53.56 -8.31
CA TYR A 554 1.42 -53.53 -9.07
C TYR A 554 0.27 -54.17 -8.27
N ILE A 555 -0.93 -53.66 -8.48
CA ILE A 555 -2.10 -54.03 -7.68
C ILE A 555 -2.92 -55.08 -8.43
N SER A 556 -2.77 -56.34 -8.02
CA SER A 556 -3.19 -57.53 -8.77
C SER A 556 -4.63 -57.98 -8.52
N ALA A 557 -5.34 -57.39 -7.55
CA ALA A 557 -6.75 -57.65 -7.28
C ALA A 557 -7.57 -56.36 -7.14
N ASN A 558 -8.89 -56.46 -7.35
CA ASN A 558 -9.84 -55.36 -7.23
C ASN A 558 -11.01 -55.73 -6.30
N PRO A 559 -11.30 -54.95 -5.25
CA PRO A 559 -10.49 -53.85 -4.71
C PRO A 559 -9.28 -54.37 -3.93
N SER A 560 -8.22 -53.58 -3.85
CA SER A 560 -7.09 -53.84 -2.95
C SER A 560 -6.64 -52.56 -2.24
N MET A 561 -6.15 -52.69 -1.01
CA MET A 561 -5.62 -51.58 -0.24
C MET A 561 -4.56 -52.06 0.73
N TYR A 562 -3.37 -51.46 0.66
CA TYR A 562 -2.20 -51.78 1.47
C TYR A 562 -1.72 -50.52 2.19
N THR A 563 -1.31 -50.67 3.46
CA THR A 563 -0.80 -49.56 4.29
C THR A 563 0.54 -49.90 4.90
N LEU A 564 1.37 -48.88 5.09
CA LEU A 564 2.70 -49.00 5.66
C LEU A 564 2.66 -48.74 7.18
N GLY A 565 3.25 -49.64 7.96
CA GLY A 565 3.38 -49.53 9.41
C GLY A 565 4.41 -48.48 9.85
N VAL A 566 4.15 -47.21 9.53
CA VAL A 566 5.00 -46.07 9.89
C VAL A 566 4.36 -45.25 11.01
N THR A 567 5.13 -44.95 12.06
CA THR A 567 4.69 -44.07 13.16
C THR A 567 4.80 -42.61 12.72
N LEU A 568 3.66 -41.94 12.54
CA LEU A 568 3.59 -40.53 12.19
C LEU A 568 3.61 -39.66 13.46
N PRO A 569 4.53 -38.69 13.60
CA PRO A 569 4.65 -37.87 14.81
C PRO A 569 3.54 -36.82 14.95
N SER A 570 2.83 -36.50 13.87
CA SER A 570 1.70 -35.57 13.87
C SER A 570 0.72 -35.85 12.72
N ALA A 571 -0.39 -35.12 12.65
CA ALA A 571 -1.32 -35.14 11.51
C ALA A 571 -0.78 -34.37 10.28
N ASP A 572 0.29 -33.61 10.45
CA ASP A 572 1.01 -32.89 9.41
C ASP A 572 2.16 -33.77 8.93
N TYR A 573 2.09 -34.17 7.66
CA TYR A 573 3.02 -35.08 7.00
C TYR A 573 2.81 -35.05 5.49
N SER A 574 3.70 -35.67 4.72
CA SER A 574 3.48 -35.94 3.30
C SER A 574 3.81 -37.38 2.93
N VAL A 575 3.11 -37.87 1.91
CA VAL A 575 3.36 -39.16 1.26
C VAL A 575 3.59 -38.92 -0.23
N GLU A 576 4.62 -39.53 -0.79
CA GLU A 576 4.89 -39.52 -2.24
C GLU A 576 5.16 -40.92 -2.77
N ALA A 577 4.94 -41.11 -4.07
CA ALA A 577 5.43 -42.24 -4.85
C ALA A 577 5.53 -41.83 -6.32
N GLU A 578 6.37 -42.52 -7.06
CA GLU A 578 6.36 -42.48 -8.51
C GLU A 578 5.34 -43.49 -9.03
N VAL A 579 4.66 -43.13 -10.12
CA VAL A 579 3.71 -44.01 -10.81
C VAL A 579 4.09 -44.13 -12.28
N THR A 580 4.24 -45.36 -12.76
CA THR A 580 4.65 -45.68 -14.12
C THR A 580 3.53 -46.44 -14.84
N PHE A 581 3.17 -45.97 -16.03
CA PHE A 581 2.15 -46.60 -16.88
C PHE A 581 2.75 -47.71 -17.75
N GLN A 582 2.78 -48.96 -17.27
CA GLN A 582 3.20 -50.09 -18.13
C GLN A 582 2.28 -50.26 -19.34
N SER A 583 0.98 -50.03 -19.16
CA SER A 583 0.04 -49.87 -20.27
C SER A 583 -1.10 -48.92 -19.91
N VAL A 584 -1.57 -48.14 -20.89
CA VAL A 584 -2.78 -47.33 -20.73
C VAL A 584 -4.00 -48.23 -20.83
N VAL A 585 -4.75 -48.36 -19.73
CA VAL A 585 -6.02 -49.08 -19.69
C VAL A 585 -7.15 -48.11 -19.34
N THR A 586 -8.37 -48.37 -19.80
CA THR A 586 -9.54 -47.53 -19.51
C THR A 586 -9.95 -47.64 -18.04
N ASN A 587 -10.57 -46.59 -17.49
CA ASN A 587 -11.14 -46.57 -16.14
C ASN A 587 -10.15 -46.97 -15.02
N GLN A 588 -8.93 -46.44 -15.03
CA GLN A 588 -8.00 -46.61 -13.90
C GLN A 588 -8.43 -45.79 -12.68
N ALA A 589 -8.26 -46.39 -11.51
CA ALA A 589 -8.57 -45.84 -10.19
C ALA A 589 -7.55 -46.35 -9.16
N GLN A 590 -6.31 -45.90 -9.29
CA GLN A 590 -5.18 -46.29 -8.45
C GLN A 590 -4.57 -45.06 -7.78
N TYR A 591 -4.30 -45.16 -6.47
CA TYR A 591 -4.12 -43.99 -5.60
C TYR A 591 -3.04 -44.19 -4.53
N LEU A 592 -2.31 -43.10 -4.24
CA LEU A 592 -1.69 -42.87 -2.93
C LEU A 592 -2.78 -42.63 -1.88
N ILE A 593 -2.58 -43.17 -0.68
CA ILE A 593 -3.50 -43.01 0.45
C ILE A 593 -2.87 -42.12 1.52
N GLY A 594 -3.67 -41.23 2.11
CA GLY A 594 -3.33 -40.47 3.31
C GLY A 594 -4.52 -40.33 4.27
N ARG A 595 -4.19 -40.06 5.53
CA ARG A 595 -5.07 -40.04 6.72
C ARG A 595 -6.04 -41.22 6.75
N GLN A 596 -5.52 -42.43 6.47
CA GLN A 596 -6.30 -43.66 6.46
C GLN A 596 -6.68 -44.08 7.89
N VAL A 597 -7.98 -44.29 8.12
CA VAL A 597 -8.53 -44.79 9.39
C VAL A 597 -8.93 -46.26 9.23
N ASP A 598 -9.72 -46.57 8.20
CA ASP A 598 -10.12 -47.92 7.80
C ASP A 598 -10.21 -48.03 6.26
N ASN A 599 -10.81 -49.09 5.72
CA ASN A 599 -10.96 -49.29 4.28
C ASN A 599 -11.99 -48.37 3.61
N ILE A 600 -12.88 -47.72 4.39
CA ILE A 600 -13.95 -46.84 3.94
C ILE A 600 -13.79 -45.37 4.35
N ASN A 601 -12.75 -45.04 5.13
CA ASN A 601 -12.45 -43.70 5.65
C ASN A 601 -10.98 -43.33 5.38
N ASN A 602 -10.73 -42.54 4.31
CA ASN A 602 -9.38 -42.13 3.85
C ASN A 602 -9.41 -41.02 2.76
N TYR A 603 -8.29 -40.31 2.58
CA TYR A 603 -8.00 -39.52 1.37
C TYR A 603 -7.18 -40.33 0.36
N ASN A 604 -7.46 -40.14 -0.92
CA ASN A 604 -6.88 -40.89 -2.04
C ASN A 604 -6.44 -39.89 -3.12
N PHE A 605 -5.18 -39.90 -3.57
CA PHE A 605 -4.70 -39.04 -4.66
C PHE A 605 -4.03 -39.88 -5.76
N GLY A 606 -4.42 -39.68 -7.02
CA GLY A 606 -3.99 -40.52 -8.13
C GLY A 606 -4.90 -40.46 -9.35
N LEU A 607 -4.71 -41.35 -10.31
CA LEU A 607 -5.43 -41.32 -11.58
C LEU A 607 -6.87 -41.78 -11.38
N ARG A 608 -7.83 -41.04 -11.94
CA ARG A 608 -9.24 -41.43 -12.00
C ARG A 608 -9.73 -41.39 -13.45
N GLY A 609 -10.56 -42.35 -13.85
CA GLY A 609 -11.23 -42.38 -15.16
C GLY A 609 -10.30 -42.59 -16.37
N SER A 610 -8.99 -42.67 -16.12
CA SER A 610 -7.91 -42.59 -17.13
C SER A 610 -7.76 -41.22 -17.81
N ASP A 611 -8.29 -40.14 -17.23
CA ASP A 611 -8.30 -38.78 -17.85
C ASP A 611 -7.89 -37.62 -16.92
N ARG A 612 -7.66 -37.87 -15.62
CA ARG A 612 -7.29 -36.82 -14.65
C ARG A 612 -6.62 -37.33 -13.37
N TRP A 613 -5.72 -36.52 -12.83
CA TRP A 613 -5.26 -36.65 -11.44
C TRP A 613 -6.33 -36.09 -10.51
N ALA A 614 -6.85 -36.90 -9.59
CA ALA A 614 -7.95 -36.52 -8.71
C ALA A 614 -7.60 -36.75 -7.23
N LEU A 615 -7.99 -35.81 -6.37
CA LEU A 615 -8.06 -35.99 -4.93
C LEU A 615 -9.48 -36.43 -4.55
N ILE A 616 -9.60 -37.59 -3.92
CA ILE A 616 -10.86 -38.24 -3.58
C ILE A 616 -10.92 -38.52 -2.08
N ARG A 617 -11.96 -38.03 -1.43
CA ARG A 617 -12.34 -38.41 -0.07
C ARG A 617 -13.23 -39.64 -0.11
N TYR A 618 -12.89 -40.68 0.64
CA TYR A 618 -13.78 -41.81 0.91
C TYR A 618 -14.25 -41.73 2.35
N VAL A 619 -15.57 -41.68 2.57
CA VAL A 619 -16.20 -41.68 3.90
C VAL A 619 -17.37 -42.65 3.89
N ALA A 620 -17.39 -43.60 4.84
CA ALA A 620 -18.50 -44.52 5.08
C ALA A 620 -19.07 -45.22 3.81
N GLY A 621 -18.22 -45.52 2.82
CA GLY A 621 -18.62 -46.17 1.57
C GLY A 621 -18.96 -45.21 0.41
N SER A 622 -18.84 -43.89 0.59
CA SER A 622 -19.11 -42.88 -0.44
C SER A 622 -17.83 -42.19 -0.92
N LEU A 623 -17.54 -42.26 -2.23
CA LEU A 623 -16.39 -41.61 -2.88
C LEU A 623 -16.79 -40.20 -3.37
N THR A 624 -16.19 -39.16 -2.80
CA THR A 624 -16.35 -37.77 -3.23
C THR A 624 -15.05 -37.27 -3.88
N GLU A 625 -15.09 -36.89 -5.15
CA GLU A 625 -13.99 -36.16 -5.79
C GLU A 625 -14.01 -34.72 -5.27
N LEU A 626 -12.92 -34.28 -4.62
CA LEU A 626 -12.80 -32.93 -4.04
C LEU A 626 -12.25 -31.93 -5.06
N ALA A 627 -11.27 -32.35 -5.85
CA ALA A 627 -10.64 -31.58 -6.92
C ALA A 627 -9.90 -32.51 -7.88
N SER A 628 -9.67 -32.05 -9.10
CA SER A 628 -8.89 -32.78 -10.11
C SER A 628 -8.25 -31.85 -11.14
N VAL A 629 -7.23 -32.35 -11.84
CA VAL A 629 -6.61 -31.70 -13.01
C VAL A 629 -6.54 -32.68 -14.19
N PRO A 630 -6.86 -32.25 -15.43
CA PRO A 630 -6.80 -33.12 -16.62
C PRO A 630 -5.40 -33.72 -16.84
N TYR A 631 -5.36 -34.96 -17.30
CA TYR A 631 -4.12 -35.67 -17.62
C TYR A 631 -4.36 -36.78 -18.65
N THR A 632 -3.46 -36.90 -19.62
CA THR A 632 -3.50 -37.97 -20.63
C THR A 632 -2.39 -38.97 -20.34
N PRO A 633 -2.69 -40.21 -19.89
CA PRO A 633 -1.68 -41.23 -19.65
C PRO A 633 -0.95 -41.64 -20.94
N VAL A 634 0.36 -41.86 -20.84
CA VAL A 634 1.20 -42.38 -21.93
C VAL A 634 1.95 -43.61 -21.42
N ALA A 635 1.95 -44.70 -22.19
CA ALA A 635 2.65 -45.92 -21.82
C ALA A 635 4.17 -45.68 -21.73
N GLY A 636 4.82 -46.25 -20.71
CA GLY A 636 6.20 -46.00 -20.34
C GLY A 636 6.46 -44.68 -19.60
N GLN A 637 5.46 -43.80 -19.44
CA GLN A 637 5.64 -42.54 -18.70
C GLN A 637 5.59 -42.78 -17.19
N THR A 638 6.55 -42.20 -16.48
CA THR A 638 6.55 -42.06 -15.01
C THR A 638 6.06 -40.66 -14.61
N SER A 639 5.33 -40.56 -13.51
CA SER A 639 4.97 -39.29 -12.86
C SER A 639 5.16 -39.40 -11.34
N LYS A 640 5.77 -38.39 -10.72
CA LYS A 640 5.90 -38.31 -9.26
C LYS A 640 4.65 -37.70 -8.66
N LEU A 641 3.93 -38.45 -7.82
CA LEU A 641 2.76 -37.97 -7.09
C LEU A 641 3.15 -37.69 -5.64
N ARG A 642 2.69 -36.57 -5.07
CA ARG A 642 2.80 -36.27 -3.64
C ARG A 642 1.51 -35.70 -3.09
N MET A 643 1.12 -36.12 -1.88
CA MET A 643 0.04 -35.54 -1.10
C MET A 643 0.59 -35.09 0.25
N ALA A 644 0.43 -33.82 0.58
CA ALA A 644 0.93 -33.18 1.79
C ALA A 644 -0.22 -32.60 2.61
N PHE A 645 -0.16 -32.81 3.92
CA PHE A 645 -1.15 -32.38 4.90
C PHE A 645 -0.55 -31.33 5.83
N SER A 646 -1.28 -30.25 6.09
CA SER A 646 -0.99 -29.35 7.22
C SER A 646 -2.26 -28.80 7.84
N GLY A 647 -2.57 -29.18 9.08
CA GLY A 647 -3.85 -28.92 9.72
C GLY A 647 -5.02 -29.49 8.89
N SER A 648 -5.91 -28.63 8.42
CA SER A 648 -6.99 -28.97 7.48
C SER A 648 -6.61 -28.84 6.00
N ASN A 649 -5.44 -28.26 5.69
CA ASN A 649 -4.99 -28.02 4.33
C ASN A 649 -4.40 -29.29 3.69
N ILE A 650 -4.80 -29.57 2.45
CA ILE A 650 -4.35 -30.71 1.65
C ILE A 650 -3.81 -30.15 0.34
N ARG A 651 -2.53 -30.43 0.06
CA ARG A 651 -1.85 -30.03 -1.17
C ARG A 651 -1.38 -31.26 -1.93
N CYS A 652 -1.74 -31.35 -3.21
CA CYS A 652 -1.30 -32.43 -4.08
C CYS A 652 -0.39 -31.88 -5.18
N TYR A 653 0.65 -32.65 -5.50
CA TYR A 653 1.68 -32.30 -6.46
C TYR A 653 1.84 -33.41 -7.50
N VAL A 654 2.11 -33.01 -8.74
CA VAL A 654 2.51 -33.89 -9.84
C VAL A 654 3.83 -33.37 -10.39
N ASN A 655 4.87 -34.20 -10.40
CA ASN A 655 6.24 -33.82 -10.79
C ASN A 655 6.72 -32.57 -10.03
N ASP A 656 6.47 -32.57 -8.72
CA ASP A 656 6.74 -31.48 -7.76
C ASP A 656 6.02 -30.13 -8.02
N VAL A 657 5.18 -30.02 -9.06
CA VAL A 657 4.29 -28.88 -9.31
C VAL A 657 3.00 -29.03 -8.50
N GLU A 658 2.58 -27.99 -7.78
CA GLU A 658 1.30 -27.98 -7.04
C GLU A 658 0.12 -27.95 -8.03
N VAL A 659 -0.77 -28.95 -7.94
CA VAL A 659 -1.93 -29.09 -8.83
C VAL A 659 -3.27 -28.96 -8.11
N ILE A 660 -3.31 -29.23 -6.80
CA ILE A 660 -4.51 -29.10 -5.96
C ILE A 660 -4.07 -28.51 -4.62
N ASN A 661 -4.83 -27.54 -4.12
CA ASN A 661 -4.66 -26.94 -2.80
C ASN A 661 -6.04 -26.57 -2.26
N LEU A 662 -6.50 -27.26 -1.21
CA LEU A 662 -7.82 -27.05 -0.60
C LEU A 662 -7.80 -27.36 0.89
N ASN A 663 -8.89 -27.02 1.59
CA ASN A 663 -9.09 -27.38 3.00
C ASN A 663 -10.23 -28.40 3.13
N ASP A 664 -9.99 -29.52 3.83
CA ASP A 664 -11.02 -30.49 4.20
C ASP A 664 -10.74 -31.05 5.60
N THR A 665 -11.76 -31.02 6.46
CA THR A 665 -11.68 -31.37 7.90
C THR A 665 -12.15 -32.79 8.21
N SER A 666 -12.51 -33.60 7.21
CA SER A 666 -13.11 -34.93 7.41
C SER A 666 -12.22 -35.90 8.18
N PHE A 667 -10.90 -35.79 8.03
CA PHE A 667 -9.90 -36.54 8.79
C PHE A 667 -8.87 -35.57 9.38
N ALA A 668 -8.93 -35.37 10.70
CA ALA A 668 -8.08 -34.41 11.43
C ALA A 668 -6.93 -35.05 12.24
N ALA A 669 -7.01 -36.35 12.53
CA ALA A 669 -5.94 -37.10 13.19
C ALA A 669 -4.89 -37.60 12.19
N SER A 670 -3.72 -38.02 12.69
CA SER A 670 -2.82 -38.86 11.91
C SER A 670 -3.51 -40.21 11.64
N GLY A 671 -3.63 -40.54 10.36
CA GLY A 671 -4.04 -41.87 9.88
C GLY A 671 -2.95 -42.42 8.96
N ALA A 672 -2.98 -43.72 8.67
CA ALA A 672 -1.92 -44.38 7.93
C ALA A 672 -1.81 -43.91 6.46
N VAL A 673 -0.73 -44.35 5.83
CA VAL A 673 -0.38 -44.06 4.43
C VAL A 673 -0.19 -45.36 3.66
N GLY A 674 -0.32 -45.32 2.34
CA GLY A 674 -0.14 -46.50 1.51
C GLY A 674 -0.63 -46.34 0.07
N ILE A 675 -1.03 -47.46 -0.54
CA ILE A 675 -1.44 -47.55 -1.95
C ILE A 675 -2.73 -48.37 -2.12
N ARG A 676 -3.55 -47.98 -3.09
CA ARG A 676 -4.91 -48.51 -3.30
C ARG A 676 -5.24 -48.73 -4.77
N ASN A 677 -6.06 -49.75 -5.05
CA ASN A 677 -6.83 -49.88 -6.28
C ASN A 677 -8.32 -50.02 -5.99
N LEU A 678 -9.14 -49.29 -6.74
CA LEU A 678 -10.62 -49.31 -6.72
C LEU A 678 -11.24 -49.80 -8.04
N SER A 679 -10.43 -50.19 -9.02
CA SER A 679 -10.87 -50.61 -10.36
C SER A 679 -9.94 -51.67 -10.94
N ASN A 680 -9.87 -51.76 -12.27
CA ASN A 680 -9.12 -52.74 -13.06
C ASN A 680 -7.77 -53.17 -12.44
N VAL A 681 -7.54 -54.48 -12.45
CA VAL A 681 -6.29 -55.08 -11.95
C VAL A 681 -5.11 -54.67 -12.84
N SER A 682 -3.99 -54.33 -12.21
CA SER A 682 -2.69 -54.31 -12.89
C SER A 682 -2.13 -55.74 -12.92
N GLY A 683 -1.24 -55.99 -13.87
CA GLY A 683 -0.44 -57.22 -13.96
C GLY A 683 1.01 -56.83 -14.22
N ALA A 684 1.96 -57.74 -14.08
CA ALA A 684 3.40 -57.41 -14.13
C ALA A 684 3.88 -56.63 -15.38
N ASN A 685 3.10 -56.60 -16.47
CA ASN A 685 3.39 -55.84 -17.70
C ASN A 685 2.23 -54.90 -18.13
N THR A 686 1.26 -54.60 -17.25
CA THR A 686 0.01 -53.91 -17.63
C THR A 686 -0.58 -53.05 -16.51
N GLY A 687 -1.09 -51.87 -16.87
CA GLY A 687 -1.71 -50.92 -15.94
C GLY A 687 -0.70 -49.92 -15.38
N LEU A 688 -0.96 -49.45 -14.16
CA LEU A 688 -0.08 -48.53 -13.43
C LEU A 688 0.63 -49.28 -12.30
N HIS A 689 1.91 -48.96 -12.11
CA HIS A 689 2.83 -49.50 -11.13
C HIS A 689 3.34 -48.38 -10.23
N PHE A 690 3.58 -48.66 -8.94
CA PHE A 690 4.14 -47.72 -7.96
C PHE A 690 5.63 -48.02 -7.72
N ASP A 691 6.46 -46.99 -7.67
CA ASP A 691 7.86 -47.03 -7.23
C ASP A 691 8.15 -45.87 -6.24
N ASN A 692 9.31 -45.86 -5.57
CA ASN A 692 9.89 -44.75 -4.83
C ASN A 692 8.93 -44.13 -3.80
N PHE A 693 8.20 -44.98 -3.06
CA PHE A 693 7.25 -44.59 -2.03
C PHE A 693 7.99 -44.01 -0.82
N LYS A 694 7.62 -42.82 -0.36
CA LYS A 694 8.26 -42.15 0.77
C LYS A 694 7.25 -41.45 1.67
N VAL A 695 7.62 -41.31 2.94
CA VAL A 695 6.82 -40.68 3.99
C VAL A 695 7.68 -39.69 4.76
N TYR A 696 7.15 -38.50 5.02
CA TYR A 696 7.86 -37.39 5.67
C TYR A 696 6.92 -36.69 6.67
N ALA A 697 7.45 -36.13 7.76
CA ALA A 697 6.72 -35.24 8.68
C ALA A 697 7.62 -34.10 9.18
#